data_AF-A0A2V1NJP4-F1
#
_entry.id   AF-A0A2V1NJP4-F1
#
_cell.length_a   1.000
_cell.length_b   1.000
_cell.length_c   1.000
_cell.angle_alpha   90.00
_cell.angle_beta   90.00
_cell.angle_gamma   90.00
#
_symmetry.space_group_name_H-M   'P 1'
#
loop_
_entity.id
_entity.type
_entity.pdbx_description
1 polymer ?
#
loop_
_entity_poly.entity_id
_entity_poly.type
_entity_poly.pdbx_seq_one_letter_code
_entity_poly.pdbx_strand_id
1 'polypeptide(L)'
;MARLTRNRRFLGAASMTALATGAALLTVPAPLAQADTATPSVTVQPDPSYKQDKFEGWGTSLVWFANATGDYPKEVREKLAKLLFGDDGLALNIARYNIGGGNAPDVKDYLRAGGAVEGWWKAPAGTTRTDTDWWNADDPADWNPKADATQRWWVDRIKKDITHWETFSNSPPWFMTVSGYVSGGFNANDEQLKESSVNDFAAYLAGATKRLEKSSGIKVDTVDPFNEPNTGYWGTRLDANGQPVGGRQEGAHIGPAMQEKVLAALAPALKKAKVGAEISAMDETNPGLFATNWNSYSQASKDLVGQMNVHTYGTGQRTTVRDLAKAADKPLWMSEVEGDWGDGQSFTDMRPGLGLAQQIVNDLRELEPKAWVFWQPVEDYDNMKPGGESAKGGNWGSIQLPFSCTSKDTLKSCPIFTNTKFDTARNFTHFIKPGDSLIKVDDTSSAAAVTKDGKGASLVHVNSTTAPRTVVLDLSRFGKIDRKATVTPTVTDADGKLVKQAAVKVVDGKASFTVPAQSVTSFAVKGVSGVAKDASLFSKGKAYSLTGVQSNKAVTLGANGTSLTINSANGGVAQQWRLEQVYGTTGNRLRYVFANPAEGKRLAVRNDVPVAEPDTGTRDAATEWILSTTGDGTWTLVNAATGRLLEVGGQATNEGAAVTTWYGNSGANQRWRIARVN
;
A
#
# COMPACT_ATOMS: atom_id res chain seq x y z
N MET A 1 -41.77 16.69 -26.38
CA MET A 1 -42.92 17.61 -26.48
C MET A 1 -42.46 19.00 -26.03
N ALA A 2 -42.78 20.04 -26.83
CA ALA A 2 -42.61 21.50 -26.63
C ALA A 2 -41.18 22.01 -26.23
N ARG A 3 -40.26 22.48 -27.10
CA ARG A 3 -40.23 23.65 -28.05
C ARG A 3 -40.45 24.99 -27.31
N LEU A 4 -39.58 26.02 -27.33
CA LEU A 4 -39.01 26.76 -28.47
C LEU A 4 -37.78 27.65 -28.10
N THR A 5 -36.75 27.55 -28.93
CA THR A 5 -35.93 28.58 -29.62
C THR A 5 -36.23 30.09 -29.44
N ARG A 6 -35.16 30.92 -29.42
CA ARG A 6 -35.05 32.08 -30.35
C ARG A 6 -33.61 32.56 -30.57
N ASN A 7 -33.42 33.08 -31.79
CA ASN A 7 -32.17 33.33 -32.50
C ASN A 7 -32.08 34.83 -32.86
N ARG A 8 -30.84 35.32 -33.04
CA ARG A 8 -30.37 36.44 -33.89
C ARG A 8 -30.74 37.90 -33.53
N ARG A 9 -29.74 38.80 -33.62
CA ARG A 9 -29.43 39.58 -34.86
C ARG A 9 -28.17 40.46 -34.70
N PHE A 10 -27.31 40.39 -35.72
CA PHE A 10 -26.34 41.42 -36.11
C PHE A 10 -27.05 42.53 -36.91
N LEU A 11 -26.54 43.76 -36.81
CA LEU A 11 -26.67 44.83 -37.81
C LEU A 11 -25.40 45.68 -37.75
N GLY A 12 -24.80 45.92 -38.91
CA GLY A 12 -23.69 46.87 -39.10
C GLY A 12 -24.10 47.99 -40.07
N ALA A 13 -23.32 49.07 -40.08
CA ALA A 13 -23.07 50.05 -41.16
C ALA A 13 -22.13 51.14 -40.57
N ALA A 14 -20.91 51.34 -41.10
CA ALA A 14 -20.54 52.26 -42.20
C ALA A 14 -20.54 53.75 -41.73
N SER A 15 -19.62 54.67 -42.01
CA SER A 15 -18.55 54.80 -43.03
C SER A 15 -17.53 55.88 -42.60
N MET A 16 -16.43 55.94 -43.37
CA MET A 16 -15.23 56.80 -43.27
C MET A 16 -15.43 58.33 -43.25
N THR A 17 -14.51 59.03 -42.56
CA THR A 17 -14.09 60.40 -42.94
C THR A 17 -12.60 60.66 -42.65
N ALA A 18 -11.88 60.99 -43.74
CA ALA A 18 -10.66 61.78 -43.97
C ALA A 18 -9.54 61.93 -42.91
N LEU A 19 -8.31 61.70 -43.42
CA LEU A 19 -7.01 61.99 -42.83
C LEU A 19 -6.76 63.48 -42.55
N ALA A 20 -6.17 63.76 -41.39
CA ALA A 20 -5.28 64.91 -41.17
C ALA A 20 -3.94 64.38 -40.64
N THR A 21 -2.89 64.59 -41.44
CA THR A 21 -1.49 64.24 -41.17
C THR A 21 -0.91 65.15 -40.09
N GLY A 22 -0.59 64.59 -38.92
CA GLY A 22 0.23 65.21 -37.89
C GLY A 22 1.27 64.21 -37.41
N ALA A 23 2.55 64.54 -37.63
CA ALA A 23 3.68 63.70 -37.25
C ALA A 23 3.74 63.53 -35.72
N ALA A 24 3.39 62.35 -35.22
CA ALA A 24 3.70 61.91 -33.88
C ALA A 24 4.72 60.77 -33.97
N LEU A 25 5.85 60.94 -33.30
CA LEU A 25 6.91 59.94 -33.15
C LEU A 25 6.30 58.62 -32.68
N LEU A 26 6.36 57.59 -33.53
CA LEU A 26 6.06 56.22 -33.15
C LEU A 26 7.15 55.75 -32.18
N THR A 27 6.91 55.86 -30.87
CA THR A 27 7.61 55.01 -29.91
C THR A 27 7.11 53.59 -30.16
N VAL A 28 7.88 52.81 -30.90
CA VAL A 28 7.73 51.36 -30.96
C VAL A 28 7.75 50.88 -29.50
N PRO A 29 6.69 50.22 -28.99
CA PRO A 29 6.80 49.58 -27.69
C PRO A 29 7.94 48.56 -27.84
N ALA A 30 8.98 48.69 -27.03
CA ALA A 30 9.97 47.64 -26.90
C ALA A 30 9.21 46.31 -26.72
N PRO A 31 9.62 45.20 -27.36
CA PRO A 31 9.01 43.92 -27.11
C PRO A 31 9.04 43.72 -25.60
N LEU A 32 7.86 43.55 -24.99
CA LEU A 32 7.77 43.13 -23.60
C LEU A 32 8.63 41.89 -23.51
N ALA A 33 9.76 42.01 -22.82
CA ALA A 33 10.59 40.86 -22.50
C ALA A 33 9.63 39.84 -21.87
N GLN A 34 9.44 38.72 -22.55
CA GLN A 34 8.77 37.58 -21.96
C GLN A 34 9.54 37.32 -20.68
N ALA A 35 8.92 37.58 -19.53
CA ALA A 35 9.55 37.25 -18.26
C ALA A 35 9.80 35.75 -18.31
N ASP A 36 11.07 35.34 -18.38
CA ASP A 36 11.47 33.95 -18.21
C ASP A 36 10.94 33.52 -16.85
N THR A 37 9.78 32.87 -16.83
CA THR A 37 9.24 32.30 -15.61
C THR A 37 10.17 31.16 -15.24
N ALA A 38 11.04 31.41 -14.27
CA ALA A 38 11.99 30.42 -13.77
C ALA A 38 11.27 29.09 -13.51
N THR A 39 11.80 27.99 -14.06
CA THR A 39 11.22 26.66 -13.87
C THR A 39 11.04 26.39 -12.37
N PRO A 40 9.82 26.06 -11.90
CA PRO A 40 9.57 25.79 -10.49
C PRO A 40 10.54 24.73 -9.96
N SER A 41 11.06 24.94 -8.75
CA SER A 41 12.04 24.05 -8.13
C SER A 41 11.51 23.45 -6.84
N VAL A 42 11.85 22.20 -6.57
CA VAL A 42 11.66 21.51 -5.29
C VAL A 42 12.99 20.95 -4.80
N THR A 43 13.24 21.04 -3.51
CA THR A 43 14.36 20.31 -2.88
C THR A 43 13.80 19.05 -2.24
N VAL A 44 14.44 17.93 -2.49
CA VAL A 44 14.09 16.63 -1.88
C VAL A 44 15.30 16.12 -1.12
N GLN A 45 15.11 15.84 0.15
CA GLN A 45 16.15 15.43 1.10
C GLN A 45 15.87 14.00 1.61
N PRO A 46 16.47 12.96 0.98
CA PRO A 46 16.43 11.60 1.50
C PRO A 46 17.24 11.52 2.80
N ASP A 47 16.65 10.93 3.84
CA ASP A 47 17.18 10.88 5.19
C ASP A 47 17.43 9.43 5.66
N PRO A 48 18.68 8.92 5.56
CA PRO A 48 19.02 7.56 5.96
C PRO A 48 19.00 7.33 7.47
N SER A 49 18.77 8.35 8.30
CA SER A 49 18.64 8.18 9.76
C SER A 49 17.35 7.46 10.16
N TYR A 50 16.30 7.61 9.37
CA TYR A 50 15.02 6.93 9.53
C TYR A 50 14.86 5.92 8.39
N LYS A 51 15.47 4.76 8.61
CA LYS A 51 15.54 3.66 7.64
C LYS A 51 14.68 2.49 8.10
N GLN A 52 13.92 1.90 7.18
CA GLN A 52 13.14 0.70 7.44
C GLN A 52 14.02 -0.56 7.43
N ASP A 53 13.43 -1.70 7.80
CA ASP A 53 14.00 -3.01 7.51
C ASP A 53 14.19 -3.23 6.00
N LYS A 54 14.79 -4.36 5.64
CA LYS A 54 14.92 -4.74 4.23
C LYS A 54 13.54 -4.90 3.60
N PHE A 55 13.35 -4.22 2.47
CA PHE A 55 12.19 -4.36 1.60
C PHE A 55 12.22 -5.74 0.95
N GLU A 56 11.14 -6.49 1.09
CA GLU A 56 10.98 -7.85 0.56
C GLU A 56 10.69 -7.82 -0.93
N GLY A 57 10.01 -6.77 -1.43
CA GLY A 57 9.91 -6.51 -2.86
C GLY A 57 8.51 -6.19 -3.35
N TRP A 58 8.27 -6.58 -4.60
CA TRP A 58 7.08 -6.24 -5.37
C TRP A 58 6.36 -7.50 -5.78
N GLY A 59 5.04 -7.51 -5.60
CA GLY A 59 4.23 -8.70 -5.85
C GLY A 59 3.01 -8.47 -6.70
N THR A 60 2.34 -9.56 -7.04
CA THR A 60 0.97 -9.55 -7.56
C THR A 60 0.19 -10.67 -6.92
N SER A 61 -1.12 -10.47 -6.76
CA SER A 61 -2.02 -11.61 -6.67
C SER A 61 -2.15 -12.27 -8.05
N LEU A 62 -2.28 -13.60 -8.06
CA LEU A 62 -2.55 -14.38 -9.27
C LEU A 62 -4.06 -14.37 -9.62
N VAL A 63 -4.88 -13.70 -8.81
CA VAL A 63 -6.27 -13.44 -9.18
C VAL A 63 -6.35 -12.43 -10.31
N TRP A 64 -7.40 -12.45 -11.11
CA TRP A 64 -7.96 -13.66 -11.68
C TRP A 64 -7.34 -14.02 -13.02
N PHE A 65 -6.39 -13.20 -13.49
CA PHE A 65 -5.73 -13.41 -14.75
C PHE A 65 -5.05 -14.77 -14.83
N ALA A 66 -4.50 -15.31 -13.73
CA ALA A 66 -3.82 -16.59 -13.80
C ALA A 66 -4.81 -17.73 -14.05
N ASN A 67 -6.02 -17.64 -13.47
CA ASN A 67 -7.11 -18.55 -13.76
C ASN A 67 -7.60 -18.41 -15.21
N ALA A 68 -7.77 -17.18 -15.69
CA ALA A 68 -8.26 -16.92 -17.04
C ALA A 68 -7.27 -17.30 -18.15
N THR A 69 -5.96 -17.12 -17.91
CA THR A 69 -4.95 -17.18 -18.97
C THR A 69 -4.08 -18.42 -18.91
N GLY A 70 -4.17 -19.22 -17.84
CA GLY A 70 -3.24 -20.32 -17.56
C GLY A 70 -3.24 -21.46 -18.59
N ASP A 71 -4.21 -21.53 -19.49
CA ASP A 71 -4.32 -22.51 -20.58
C ASP A 71 -4.17 -21.89 -22.00
N TYR A 72 -3.91 -20.59 -22.09
CA TYR A 72 -3.77 -19.87 -23.37
C TYR A 72 -2.61 -20.40 -24.24
N PRO A 73 -2.53 -20.01 -25.52
CA PRO A 73 -1.39 -20.36 -26.37
C PRO A 73 -0.06 -20.01 -25.69
N LYS A 74 0.93 -20.90 -25.81
CA LYS A 74 2.22 -20.78 -25.11
C LYS A 74 2.87 -19.41 -25.31
N GLU A 75 2.83 -18.87 -26.52
CA GLU A 75 3.41 -17.55 -26.83
C GLU A 75 2.74 -16.39 -26.08
N VAL A 76 1.43 -16.47 -25.82
CA VAL A 76 0.67 -15.45 -25.08
C VAL A 76 1.07 -15.51 -23.60
N ARG A 77 0.98 -16.70 -22.99
CA ARG A 77 1.31 -16.87 -21.57
C ARG A 77 2.76 -16.54 -21.24
N GLU A 78 3.71 -16.96 -22.09
CA GLU A 78 5.12 -16.63 -21.90
C GLU A 78 5.40 -15.13 -22.06
N LYS A 79 4.67 -14.43 -22.94
CA LYS A 79 4.78 -12.97 -23.04
C LYS A 79 4.23 -12.28 -21.79
N LEU A 80 3.09 -12.72 -21.25
CA LEU A 80 2.56 -12.20 -19.99
C LEU A 80 3.53 -12.46 -18.82
N ALA A 81 4.06 -13.67 -18.70
CA ALA A 81 5.02 -14.02 -17.65
C ALA A 81 6.28 -13.15 -17.72
N LYS A 82 6.79 -12.84 -18.92
CA LYS A 82 7.92 -11.91 -19.10
C LYS A 82 7.57 -10.48 -18.72
N LEU A 83 6.35 -10.01 -19.02
CA LEU A 83 5.91 -8.67 -18.63
C LEU A 83 5.80 -8.52 -17.11
N LEU A 84 5.35 -9.56 -16.40
CA LEU A 84 5.19 -9.51 -14.95
C LEU A 84 6.51 -9.80 -14.19
N PHE A 85 7.20 -10.89 -14.53
CA PHE A 85 8.29 -11.43 -13.71
C PHE A 85 9.66 -11.30 -14.39
N GLY A 86 9.72 -10.97 -15.67
CA GLY A 86 10.99 -10.78 -16.37
C GLY A 86 11.70 -9.49 -15.98
N ASP A 87 13.03 -9.48 -16.12
CA ASP A 87 13.89 -8.33 -15.80
C ASP A 87 13.49 -7.06 -16.58
N ASP A 88 13.08 -7.21 -17.84
CA ASP A 88 12.57 -6.10 -18.67
C ASP A 88 11.09 -5.77 -18.42
N GLY A 89 10.41 -6.57 -17.61
CA GLY A 89 9.02 -6.38 -17.20
C GLY A 89 8.90 -5.56 -15.91
N LEU A 90 7.91 -5.92 -15.10
CA LEU A 90 7.74 -5.40 -13.74
C LEU A 90 8.76 -6.00 -12.75
N ALA A 91 9.46 -7.09 -13.10
CA ALA A 91 10.45 -7.75 -12.24
C ALA A 91 9.90 -8.10 -10.84
N LEU A 92 8.67 -8.59 -10.78
CA LEU A 92 8.02 -9.00 -9.53
C LEU A 92 8.71 -10.23 -8.94
N ASN A 93 8.79 -10.29 -7.61
CA ASN A 93 9.42 -11.39 -6.87
C ASN A 93 8.52 -11.97 -5.76
N ILE A 94 7.27 -11.54 -5.70
CA ILE A 94 6.27 -11.99 -4.74
C ILE A 94 5.01 -12.43 -5.51
N ALA A 95 4.40 -13.54 -5.12
CA ALA A 95 3.16 -14.02 -5.71
C ALA A 95 2.19 -14.49 -4.65
N ARG A 96 0.94 -13.99 -4.71
CA ARG A 96 -0.18 -14.45 -3.88
C ARG A 96 -1.07 -15.40 -4.70
N TYR A 97 -1.15 -16.66 -4.31
CA TYR A 97 -1.97 -17.68 -4.98
C TYR A 97 -3.37 -17.73 -4.35
N ASN A 98 -4.42 -17.65 -5.17
CA ASN A 98 -5.79 -17.72 -4.66
C ASN A 98 -6.29 -19.16 -4.57
N ILE A 99 -6.57 -19.59 -3.34
CA ILE A 99 -7.27 -20.83 -3.03
C ILE A 99 -8.76 -20.60 -3.33
N GLY A 100 -9.24 -21.11 -4.46
CA GLY A 100 -10.62 -20.92 -4.87
C GLY A 100 -11.64 -21.52 -3.90
N GLY A 101 -12.77 -20.85 -3.73
CA GLY A 101 -13.94 -21.43 -3.08
C GLY A 101 -14.65 -22.41 -4.02
N GLY A 102 -14.79 -22.02 -5.29
CA GLY A 102 -15.47 -22.80 -6.34
C GLY A 102 -16.99 -22.78 -6.21
N ASN A 103 -17.69 -22.69 -7.35
CA ASN A 103 -19.15 -22.76 -7.39
C ASN A 103 -19.69 -24.17 -7.10
N ALA A 104 -20.94 -24.27 -6.67
CA ALA A 104 -21.64 -25.55 -6.60
C ALA A 104 -21.77 -26.19 -8.00
N PRO A 105 -21.68 -27.52 -8.15
CA PRO A 105 -21.69 -28.17 -9.47
C PRO A 105 -22.95 -27.94 -10.32
N ASP A 106 -24.10 -27.69 -9.68
CA ASP A 106 -25.39 -27.39 -10.30
C ASP A 106 -25.62 -25.89 -10.57
N VAL A 107 -24.70 -25.03 -10.13
CA VAL A 107 -24.77 -23.58 -10.36
C VAL A 107 -24.03 -23.24 -11.64
N LYS A 108 -24.74 -22.61 -12.58
CA LYS A 108 -24.13 -22.07 -13.80
C LYS A 108 -23.16 -20.94 -13.45
N ASP A 109 -22.00 -20.90 -14.09
CA ASP A 109 -21.04 -19.81 -13.94
C ASP A 109 -21.67 -18.44 -14.20
N TYR A 110 -21.53 -17.56 -13.21
CA TYR A 110 -22.11 -16.21 -13.18
C TYR A 110 -21.09 -15.12 -12.80
N LEU A 111 -19.87 -15.53 -12.43
CA LEU A 111 -18.77 -14.63 -12.11
C LEU A 111 -18.10 -14.14 -13.40
N ARG A 112 -17.31 -13.06 -13.30
CA ARG A 112 -16.50 -12.53 -14.40
C ARG A 112 -15.52 -13.58 -14.92
N ALA A 113 -15.02 -13.41 -16.15
CA ALA A 113 -13.97 -14.27 -16.68
C ALA A 113 -12.76 -14.33 -15.74
N GLY A 114 -12.31 -15.55 -15.41
CA GLY A 114 -11.29 -15.82 -14.40
C GLY A 114 -11.77 -15.76 -12.94
N GLY A 115 -12.89 -15.11 -12.64
CA GLY A 115 -13.39 -14.89 -11.28
C GLY A 115 -13.89 -16.15 -10.57
N ALA A 116 -14.27 -17.19 -11.32
CA ALA A 116 -14.64 -18.50 -10.80
C ALA A 116 -13.40 -19.38 -10.65
N VAL A 117 -12.75 -19.29 -9.50
CA VAL A 117 -11.51 -20.04 -9.23
C VAL A 117 -11.86 -21.45 -8.74
N GLU A 118 -11.22 -22.46 -9.33
CA GLU A 118 -11.48 -23.86 -8.98
C GLU A 118 -11.00 -24.17 -7.56
N GLY A 119 -11.87 -24.79 -6.76
CA GLY A 119 -11.52 -25.25 -5.41
C GLY A 119 -10.74 -26.58 -5.42
N TRP A 120 -9.98 -26.84 -4.35
CA TRP A 120 -9.20 -28.06 -4.16
C TRP A 120 -10.03 -29.27 -3.72
N TRP A 121 -11.33 -29.26 -3.95
CA TRP A 121 -12.28 -30.28 -3.53
C TRP A 121 -12.87 -31.03 -4.73
N LYS A 122 -13.40 -32.24 -4.49
CA LYS A 122 -14.03 -33.08 -5.51
C LYS A 122 -15.40 -33.54 -5.01
N ALA A 123 -16.44 -32.85 -5.46
CA ALA A 123 -17.81 -33.21 -5.10
C ALA A 123 -18.22 -34.58 -5.65
N PRO A 124 -18.97 -35.39 -4.89
CA PRO A 124 -19.64 -36.58 -5.42
C PRO A 124 -20.50 -36.29 -6.65
N ALA A 125 -20.71 -37.30 -7.49
CA ALA A 125 -21.59 -37.16 -8.65
C ALA A 125 -23.03 -36.91 -8.20
N GLY A 126 -23.68 -35.88 -8.74
CA GLY A 126 -25.04 -35.49 -8.39
C GLY A 126 -25.17 -34.51 -7.22
N THR A 127 -24.05 -34.06 -6.62
CA THR A 127 -24.05 -33.00 -5.61
C THR A 127 -24.67 -31.72 -6.16
N THR A 128 -25.60 -31.16 -5.40
CA THR A 128 -26.29 -29.90 -5.64
C THR A 128 -25.89 -28.85 -4.61
N ARG A 129 -26.27 -27.58 -4.83
CA ARG A 129 -25.99 -26.46 -3.93
C ARG A 129 -26.52 -26.63 -2.51
N THR A 130 -27.46 -27.54 -2.27
CA THR A 130 -27.98 -27.81 -0.93
C THR A 130 -27.23 -28.91 -0.17
N ASP A 131 -26.36 -29.65 -0.84
CA ASP A 131 -25.61 -30.76 -0.25
C ASP A 131 -24.31 -30.25 0.37
N THR A 132 -24.34 -29.83 1.63
CA THR A 132 -23.20 -29.13 2.25
C THR A 132 -22.32 -29.97 3.18
N ASP A 133 -22.70 -31.21 3.47
CA ASP A 133 -22.15 -31.99 4.59
C ASP A 133 -21.29 -33.18 4.14
N TRP A 134 -20.90 -33.21 2.86
CA TRP A 134 -20.17 -34.35 2.25
C TRP A 134 -18.65 -34.26 2.40
N TRP A 135 -18.09 -33.07 2.58
CA TRP A 135 -16.64 -32.86 2.50
C TRP A 135 -15.94 -33.12 3.84
N ASN A 136 -14.84 -33.85 3.80
CA ASN A 136 -13.98 -34.14 4.94
C ASN A 136 -12.49 -33.97 4.58
N ALA A 137 -11.79 -33.09 5.30
CA ALA A 137 -10.37 -32.83 5.11
C ALA A 137 -9.48 -34.09 5.21
N ASP A 138 -9.89 -35.06 6.04
CA ASP A 138 -9.14 -36.29 6.29
C ASP A 138 -9.46 -37.40 5.26
N ASP A 139 -10.49 -37.24 4.41
CA ASP A 139 -10.78 -38.16 3.31
C ASP A 139 -10.04 -37.72 2.02
N PRO A 140 -9.04 -38.49 1.54
CA PRO A 140 -8.36 -38.15 0.29
C PRO A 140 -9.26 -38.11 -0.95
N ALA A 141 -10.41 -38.79 -0.93
CA ALA A 141 -11.36 -38.83 -2.05
C ALA A 141 -12.05 -37.49 -2.29
N ASP A 142 -12.20 -36.67 -1.24
CA ASP A 142 -12.86 -35.37 -1.28
C ASP A 142 -11.94 -34.26 -1.80
N TRP A 143 -10.66 -34.55 -2.01
CA TRP A 143 -9.70 -33.61 -2.58
C TRP A 143 -9.55 -33.81 -4.09
N ASN A 144 -9.48 -32.72 -4.84
CA ASN A 144 -9.18 -32.75 -6.27
C ASN A 144 -7.67 -32.52 -6.51
N PRO A 145 -6.87 -33.54 -6.86
CA PRO A 145 -5.44 -33.38 -7.12
C PRO A 145 -5.14 -32.65 -8.45
N LYS A 146 -6.15 -32.49 -9.30
CA LYS A 146 -6.06 -31.79 -10.60
C LYS A 146 -6.63 -30.37 -10.56
N ALA A 147 -7.09 -29.92 -9.39
CA ALA A 147 -7.66 -28.60 -9.24
C ALA A 147 -6.72 -27.51 -9.76
N ASP A 148 -7.33 -26.49 -10.35
CA ASP A 148 -6.76 -25.18 -10.62
C ASP A 148 -5.54 -25.24 -11.54
N ALA A 149 -5.66 -26.04 -12.60
CA ALA A 149 -4.57 -26.28 -13.54
C ALA A 149 -4.04 -24.99 -14.20
N THR A 150 -4.88 -23.97 -14.36
CA THR A 150 -4.54 -22.68 -14.98
C THR A 150 -3.66 -21.83 -14.08
N GLN A 151 -4.02 -21.58 -12.81
CA GLN A 151 -3.11 -20.87 -11.91
C GLN A 151 -1.88 -21.71 -11.57
N ARG A 152 -2.01 -23.04 -11.49
CA ARG A 152 -0.84 -23.91 -11.23
C ARG A 152 0.18 -23.86 -12.34
N TRP A 153 -0.23 -23.68 -13.60
CA TRP A 153 0.70 -23.40 -14.68
C TRP A 153 1.54 -22.15 -14.39
N TRP A 154 0.90 -21.07 -13.92
CA TRP A 154 1.59 -19.85 -13.53
C TRP A 154 2.57 -20.10 -12.40
N VAL A 155 2.14 -20.77 -11.32
CA VAL A 155 3.01 -21.13 -10.19
C VAL A 155 4.25 -21.89 -10.66
N ASP A 156 4.07 -22.94 -11.46
CA ASP A 156 5.18 -23.74 -11.98
C ASP A 156 6.11 -22.94 -12.89
N ARG A 157 5.56 -21.97 -13.63
CA ARG A 157 6.33 -21.12 -14.53
C ARG A 157 7.18 -20.10 -13.78
N ILE A 158 6.68 -19.52 -12.68
CA ILE A 158 7.31 -18.37 -12.01
C ILE A 158 8.08 -18.75 -10.73
N LYS A 159 8.00 -20.00 -10.25
CA LYS A 159 8.64 -20.42 -8.98
C LYS A 159 10.14 -20.20 -8.81
N LYS A 160 10.85 -19.88 -9.88
CA LYS A 160 12.28 -19.50 -9.81
C LYS A 160 12.49 -17.98 -9.72
N ASP A 161 11.47 -17.21 -10.07
CA ASP A 161 11.44 -15.75 -10.05
C ASP A 161 10.91 -15.24 -8.69
N ILE A 162 10.17 -16.07 -7.95
CA ILE A 162 9.52 -15.71 -6.68
C ILE A 162 10.40 -16.05 -5.47
N THR A 163 10.54 -15.08 -4.57
CA THR A 163 11.20 -15.22 -3.27
C THR A 163 10.22 -15.34 -2.11
N HIS A 164 8.99 -14.81 -2.26
CA HIS A 164 7.94 -14.91 -1.25
C HIS A 164 6.62 -15.38 -1.85
N TRP A 165 6.06 -16.42 -1.24
CA TRP A 165 4.77 -17.00 -1.63
C TRP A 165 3.77 -16.82 -0.51
N GLU A 166 2.61 -16.27 -0.85
CA GLU A 166 1.43 -16.28 0.02
C GLU A 166 0.34 -17.10 -0.66
N THR A 167 -0.43 -17.87 0.10
CA THR A 167 -1.73 -18.35 -0.36
C THR A 167 -2.81 -17.58 0.36
N PHE A 168 -3.86 -17.17 -0.35
CA PHE A 168 -4.99 -16.47 0.26
C PHE A 168 -6.32 -16.98 -0.28
N SER A 169 -7.42 -16.56 0.33
CA SER A 169 -8.76 -17.02 -0.03
C SER A 169 -9.73 -15.86 -0.15
N ASN A 170 -10.30 -15.65 -1.33
CA ASN A 170 -11.38 -14.68 -1.52
C ASN A 170 -12.70 -15.11 -0.85
N SER A 171 -12.96 -16.42 -0.75
CA SER A 171 -14.19 -16.96 -0.17
C SER A 171 -14.01 -18.39 0.32
N PRO A 172 -14.68 -18.82 1.41
CA PRO A 172 -14.79 -20.24 1.72
C PRO A 172 -15.45 -21.02 0.56
N PRO A 173 -15.20 -22.34 0.44
CA PRO A 173 -15.97 -23.18 -0.48
C PRO A 173 -17.46 -23.00 -0.31
N TRP A 174 -18.24 -23.06 -1.39
CA TRP A 174 -19.69 -22.80 -1.37
C TRP A 174 -20.43 -23.63 -0.31
N PHE A 175 -20.02 -24.87 -0.08
CA PHE A 175 -20.62 -25.77 0.91
C PHE A 175 -20.22 -25.43 2.35
N MET A 176 -19.29 -24.51 2.57
CA MET A 176 -18.95 -23.94 3.87
C MET A 176 -19.59 -22.56 4.07
N THR A 177 -20.17 -21.96 3.02
CA THR A 177 -20.83 -20.66 3.15
C THR A 177 -22.27 -20.76 3.66
N VAL A 178 -22.77 -19.68 4.25
CA VAL A 178 -24.16 -19.59 4.73
C VAL A 178 -25.14 -19.54 3.55
N SER A 179 -24.77 -18.85 2.48
CA SER A 179 -25.63 -18.66 1.30
C SER A 179 -25.61 -19.84 0.32
N GLY A 180 -24.59 -20.71 0.39
CA GLY A 180 -24.32 -21.71 -0.63
C GLY A 180 -23.72 -21.13 -1.91
N TYR A 181 -23.24 -19.88 -1.89
CA TYR A 181 -22.57 -19.19 -2.98
C TYR A 181 -21.24 -18.62 -2.52
N VAL A 182 -20.29 -18.49 -3.44
CA VAL A 182 -18.93 -17.97 -3.16
C VAL A 182 -18.81 -16.46 -3.32
N SER A 183 -19.77 -15.79 -3.96
CA SER A 183 -19.77 -14.33 -4.17
C SER A 183 -20.30 -13.50 -3.00
N GLY A 184 -20.73 -14.16 -1.92
CA GLY A 184 -21.19 -13.52 -0.70
C GLY A 184 -22.67 -13.74 -0.39
N GLY A 185 -23.16 -13.05 0.64
CA GLY A 185 -24.50 -13.26 1.20
C GLY A 185 -25.62 -12.67 0.37
N PHE A 186 -26.87 -13.01 0.70
CA PHE A 186 -28.03 -12.29 0.15
C PHE A 186 -28.16 -10.89 0.77
N ASN A 187 -27.70 -10.72 2.01
CA ASN A 187 -27.34 -9.44 2.60
C ASN A 187 -25.82 -9.42 2.76
N ALA A 188 -25.18 -8.39 2.20
CA ALA A 188 -23.72 -8.30 2.11
C ALA A 188 -23.02 -8.01 3.45
N ASN A 189 -23.77 -7.78 4.52
CA ASN A 189 -23.25 -7.61 5.88
C ASN A 189 -23.43 -8.85 6.76
N ASP A 190 -24.07 -9.91 6.25
CA ASP A 190 -24.28 -11.13 7.01
C ASP A 190 -23.03 -12.02 6.91
N GLU A 191 -22.61 -12.59 8.03
CA GLU A 191 -21.52 -13.59 8.09
C GLU A 191 -21.69 -14.65 7.01
N GLN A 192 -20.63 -14.87 6.23
CA GLN A 192 -20.68 -15.82 5.12
C GLN A 192 -20.02 -17.15 5.42
N LEU A 193 -19.18 -17.28 6.44
CA LEU A 193 -18.70 -18.57 6.89
C LEU A 193 -19.67 -19.18 7.90
N LYS A 194 -20.14 -20.40 7.68
CA LYS A 194 -20.92 -21.14 8.69
C LYS A 194 -20.05 -21.37 9.92
N GLU A 195 -20.58 -21.05 11.10
CA GLU A 195 -19.84 -21.25 12.36
C GLU A 195 -19.42 -22.71 12.56
N SER A 196 -20.26 -23.66 12.16
CA SER A 196 -19.94 -25.10 12.19
C SER A 196 -18.82 -25.51 11.23
N SER A 197 -18.53 -24.70 10.20
CA SER A 197 -17.52 -24.98 9.19
C SER A 197 -16.17 -24.28 9.43
N VAL A 198 -15.99 -23.57 10.56
CA VAL A 198 -14.73 -22.86 10.86
C VAL A 198 -13.52 -23.79 10.84
N ASN A 199 -13.62 -24.96 11.48
CA ASN A 199 -12.53 -25.94 11.51
C ASN A 199 -12.29 -26.58 10.14
N ASP A 200 -13.36 -26.83 9.37
CA ASP A 200 -13.27 -27.40 8.04
C ASP A 200 -12.62 -26.41 7.06
N PHE A 201 -12.96 -25.13 7.17
CA PHE A 201 -12.35 -24.09 6.36
C PHE A 201 -10.86 -23.92 6.68
N ALA A 202 -10.48 -23.90 7.96
CA ALA A 202 -9.09 -23.91 8.38
C ALA A 202 -8.32 -25.13 7.85
N ALA A 203 -8.92 -26.32 7.90
CA ALA A 203 -8.34 -27.55 7.35
C ALA A 203 -8.26 -27.52 5.82
N TYR A 204 -9.23 -26.90 5.16
CA TYR A 204 -9.25 -26.69 3.71
C TYR A 204 -8.07 -25.82 3.25
N LEU A 205 -7.89 -24.64 3.86
CA LEU A 205 -6.79 -23.72 3.54
C LEU A 205 -5.41 -24.40 3.74
N ALA A 206 -5.22 -25.04 4.90
CA ALA A 206 -3.98 -25.74 5.21
C ALA A 206 -3.73 -26.92 4.25
N GLY A 207 -4.77 -27.68 3.91
CA GLY A 207 -4.68 -28.83 3.02
C GLY A 207 -4.47 -28.47 1.55
N ALA A 208 -5.09 -27.38 1.07
CA ALA A 208 -4.88 -26.82 -0.27
C ALA A 208 -3.45 -26.30 -0.42
N THR A 209 -2.99 -25.49 0.56
CA THR A 209 -1.60 -25.01 0.64
C THR A 209 -0.61 -26.16 0.60
N LYS A 210 -0.84 -27.21 1.38
CA LYS A 210 0.02 -28.39 1.40
C LYS A 210 0.14 -29.07 0.03
N ARG A 211 -0.99 -29.16 -0.69
CA ARG A 211 -1.04 -29.78 -2.02
C ARG A 211 -0.37 -28.91 -3.08
N LEU A 212 -0.51 -27.59 -2.99
CA LEU A 212 0.21 -26.64 -3.82
C LEU A 212 1.73 -26.77 -3.62
N GLU A 213 2.22 -26.67 -2.37
CA GLU A 213 3.64 -26.83 -2.03
C GLU A 213 4.20 -28.13 -2.60
N LYS A 214 3.49 -29.24 -2.38
CA LYS A 214 3.91 -30.57 -2.84
C LYS A 214 3.94 -30.69 -4.36
N SER A 215 2.92 -30.18 -5.04
CA SER A 215 2.77 -30.35 -6.49
C SER A 215 3.72 -29.45 -7.29
N SER A 216 3.94 -28.22 -6.84
CA SER A 216 4.79 -27.25 -7.53
C SER A 216 6.24 -27.24 -7.02
N GLY A 217 6.51 -27.83 -5.85
CA GLY A 217 7.84 -27.83 -5.22
C GLY A 217 8.22 -26.46 -4.66
N ILE A 218 7.25 -25.72 -4.11
CA ILE A 218 7.45 -24.41 -3.47
C ILE A 218 7.27 -24.52 -1.95
N LYS A 219 7.64 -23.45 -1.25
CA LYS A 219 7.28 -23.24 0.16
C LYS A 219 6.49 -21.95 0.27
N VAL A 220 5.40 -21.99 1.01
CA VAL A 220 4.54 -20.83 1.27
C VAL A 220 4.99 -20.21 2.58
N ASP A 221 5.20 -18.89 2.57
CA ASP A 221 5.63 -18.11 3.74
C ASP A 221 4.43 -17.77 4.63
N THR A 222 3.30 -17.38 4.01
CA THR A 222 2.07 -16.97 4.72
C THR A 222 0.80 -17.56 4.12
N VAL A 223 -0.20 -17.81 4.97
CA VAL A 223 -1.57 -18.15 4.58
C VAL A 223 -2.52 -17.07 5.10
N ASP A 224 -3.20 -16.38 4.19
CA ASP A 224 -4.23 -15.39 4.52
C ASP A 224 -5.62 -16.01 4.35
N PRO A 225 -6.38 -16.26 5.44
CA PRO A 225 -7.71 -16.86 5.33
C PRO A 225 -8.77 -15.90 4.77
N PHE A 226 -8.42 -14.62 4.54
CA PHE A 226 -9.39 -13.58 4.24
C PHE A 226 -9.00 -12.76 3.00
N ASN A 227 -9.98 -12.02 2.48
CA ASN A 227 -9.80 -10.95 1.50
C ASN A 227 -10.93 -9.94 1.69
N GLU A 228 -10.60 -8.73 2.13
CA GLU A 228 -11.54 -7.65 2.44
C GLU A 228 -12.75 -8.10 3.30
N PRO A 229 -12.51 -8.79 4.42
CA PRO A 229 -13.53 -9.59 5.09
C PRO A 229 -14.59 -8.74 5.81
N ASN A 230 -14.26 -7.57 6.39
CA ASN A 230 -15.22 -6.76 7.13
C ASN A 230 -15.91 -5.68 6.27
N THR A 231 -16.18 -6.01 5.00
CA THR A 231 -16.81 -5.08 4.05
C THR A 231 -18.27 -5.46 3.79
N GLY A 232 -19.11 -4.46 3.50
CA GLY A 232 -20.56 -4.64 3.32
C GLY A 232 -21.01 -4.77 1.87
N TYR A 233 -20.15 -5.27 0.97
CA TYR A 233 -20.45 -5.33 -0.48
C TYR A 233 -20.31 -6.72 -1.13
N TRP A 234 -19.85 -7.73 -0.40
CA TRP A 234 -19.84 -9.11 -0.89
C TRP A 234 -21.25 -9.69 -0.88
N GLY A 235 -21.87 -9.77 -2.05
CA GLY A 235 -23.26 -10.18 -2.15
C GLY A 235 -23.62 -10.95 -3.42
N THR A 236 -24.56 -11.87 -3.25
CA THR A 236 -25.20 -12.65 -4.31
C THR A 236 -26.63 -12.16 -4.47
N ARG A 237 -27.08 -11.98 -5.73
CA ARG A 237 -28.50 -11.73 -6.03
C ARG A 237 -29.02 -12.86 -6.89
N LEU A 238 -30.33 -13.10 -6.82
CA LEU A 238 -30.99 -14.10 -7.65
C LEU A 238 -31.96 -13.41 -8.62
N ASP A 239 -32.08 -13.95 -9.82
CA ASP A 239 -33.11 -13.53 -10.78
C ASP A 239 -34.49 -14.15 -10.42
N ALA A 240 -35.49 -13.87 -11.24
CA ALA A 240 -36.85 -14.38 -11.04
C ALA A 240 -36.95 -15.92 -11.10
N ASN A 241 -35.95 -16.61 -11.66
CA ASN A 241 -35.86 -18.06 -11.75
C ASN A 241 -34.97 -18.67 -10.66
N GLY A 242 -34.52 -17.86 -9.69
CA GLY A 242 -33.65 -18.31 -8.61
C GLY A 242 -32.19 -18.54 -9.05
N GLN A 243 -31.78 -18.08 -10.23
CA GLN A 243 -30.41 -18.21 -10.71
C GLN A 243 -29.56 -17.05 -10.21
N PRO A 244 -28.29 -17.28 -9.83
CA PRO A 244 -27.43 -16.21 -9.38
C PRO A 244 -27.15 -15.22 -10.51
N VAL A 245 -27.37 -13.95 -10.21
CA VAL A 245 -27.09 -12.80 -11.06
C VAL A 245 -26.41 -11.71 -10.24
N GLY A 246 -25.35 -11.12 -10.77
CA GLY A 246 -24.52 -10.21 -9.97
C GLY A 246 -23.63 -10.96 -8.98
N GLY A 247 -22.77 -10.22 -8.27
CA GLY A 247 -21.56 -10.79 -7.67
C GLY A 247 -20.56 -11.12 -8.78
N ARG A 248 -19.58 -10.25 -9.00
CA ARG A 248 -18.66 -10.39 -10.14
C ARG A 248 -17.51 -11.37 -9.88
N GLN A 249 -17.29 -11.75 -8.63
CA GLN A 249 -16.14 -12.52 -8.16
C GLN A 249 -16.46 -13.22 -6.84
N GLU A 250 -15.55 -14.10 -6.40
CA GLU A 250 -15.57 -14.66 -5.05
C GLU A 250 -15.34 -13.56 -3.99
N GLY A 251 -16.05 -13.65 -2.86
CA GLY A 251 -15.97 -12.71 -1.76
C GLY A 251 -16.85 -13.16 -0.59
N ALA A 252 -16.41 -12.92 0.65
CA ALA A 252 -17.14 -13.32 1.84
C ALA A 252 -17.04 -12.24 2.93
N HIS A 253 -18.20 -11.78 3.42
CA HIS A 253 -18.22 -11.00 4.66
C HIS A 253 -17.87 -11.94 5.84
N ILE A 254 -16.80 -11.61 6.57
CA ILE A 254 -16.36 -12.31 7.77
C ILE A 254 -16.04 -11.25 8.82
N GLY A 255 -16.93 -11.06 9.79
CA GLY A 255 -16.78 -10.03 10.82
C GLY A 255 -15.63 -10.34 11.79
N PRO A 256 -15.10 -9.35 12.55
CA PRO A 256 -13.92 -9.55 13.37
C PRO A 256 -14.00 -10.72 14.36
N ALA A 257 -15.17 -10.94 14.96
CA ALA A 257 -15.39 -12.06 15.89
C ALA A 257 -15.30 -13.43 15.19
N MET A 258 -15.81 -13.55 13.95
CA MET A 258 -15.66 -14.76 13.16
C MET A 258 -14.22 -14.95 12.67
N GLN A 259 -13.53 -13.86 12.33
CA GLN A 259 -12.12 -13.91 11.95
C GLN A 259 -11.24 -14.47 13.09
N GLU A 260 -11.46 -14.06 14.35
CA GLU A 260 -10.74 -14.62 15.50
C GLU A 260 -10.94 -16.15 15.63
N LYS A 261 -12.16 -16.65 15.38
CA LYS A 261 -12.43 -18.10 15.39
C LYS A 261 -11.63 -18.82 14.30
N VAL A 262 -11.56 -18.24 13.09
CA VAL A 262 -10.78 -18.79 11.97
C VAL A 262 -9.29 -18.77 12.27
N LEU A 263 -8.74 -17.69 12.83
CA LEU A 263 -7.33 -17.61 13.23
C LEU A 263 -6.98 -18.72 14.25
N ALA A 264 -7.83 -18.88 15.28
CA ALA A 264 -7.66 -19.91 16.30
C ALA A 264 -7.71 -21.34 15.73
N ALA A 265 -8.52 -21.57 14.70
CA ALA A 265 -8.62 -22.88 14.03
C ALA A 265 -7.50 -23.12 13.00
N LEU A 266 -7.03 -22.08 12.30
CA LEU A 266 -6.03 -22.19 11.24
C LEU A 266 -4.65 -22.57 11.79
N ALA A 267 -4.24 -22.00 12.92
CA ALA A 267 -2.94 -22.27 13.51
C ALA A 267 -2.68 -23.78 13.81
N PRO A 268 -3.60 -24.52 14.47
CA PRO A 268 -3.45 -25.96 14.62
C PRO A 268 -3.63 -26.72 13.30
N ALA A 269 -4.47 -26.24 12.36
CA ALA A 269 -4.66 -26.89 11.05
C ALA A 269 -3.36 -26.87 10.21
N LEU A 270 -2.63 -25.76 10.17
CA LEU A 270 -1.32 -25.66 9.50
C LEU A 270 -0.30 -26.64 10.08
N LYS A 271 -0.26 -26.74 11.43
CA LYS A 271 0.58 -27.72 12.13
C LYS A 271 0.20 -29.16 11.77
N LYS A 272 -1.10 -29.51 11.77
CA LYS A 272 -1.61 -30.85 11.37
C LYS A 272 -1.22 -31.17 9.93
N ALA A 273 -1.36 -30.22 9.01
CA ALA A 273 -1.02 -30.37 7.59
C ALA A 273 0.50 -30.37 7.31
N LYS A 274 1.34 -30.04 8.31
CA LYS A 274 2.79 -29.84 8.16
C LYS A 274 3.12 -28.80 7.09
N VAL A 275 2.42 -27.66 7.16
CA VAL A 275 2.68 -26.45 6.40
C VAL A 275 3.46 -25.51 7.33
N GLY A 276 4.59 -24.99 6.84
CA GLY A 276 5.49 -24.15 7.63
C GLY A 276 5.14 -22.66 7.62
N ALA A 277 4.07 -22.28 6.93
CA ALA A 277 3.63 -20.91 6.77
C ALA A 277 3.11 -20.30 8.08
N GLU A 278 3.30 -19.01 8.25
CA GLU A 278 2.62 -18.20 9.26
C GLU A 278 1.24 -17.76 8.78
N ILE A 279 0.42 -17.19 9.68
CA ILE A 279 -0.87 -16.61 9.30
C ILE A 279 -0.67 -15.13 8.97
N SER A 280 -1.11 -14.69 7.80
CA SER A 280 -1.30 -13.27 7.49
C SER A 280 -2.76 -12.88 7.71
N ALA A 281 -2.99 -11.63 8.13
CA ALA A 281 -4.32 -11.07 8.34
C ALA A 281 -4.26 -9.53 8.39
N MET A 282 -5.33 -8.78 8.18
CA MET A 282 -6.71 -9.21 7.90
C MET A 282 -7.13 -8.93 6.46
N ASP A 283 -6.19 -8.45 5.64
CA ASP A 283 -6.37 -8.17 4.21
C ASP A 283 -7.55 -7.22 3.95
N GLU A 284 -7.72 -6.23 4.84
CA GLU A 284 -8.85 -5.31 4.78
C GLU A 284 -8.73 -4.33 3.61
N THR A 285 -9.87 -4.03 2.96
CA THR A 285 -9.95 -3.18 1.75
C THR A 285 -9.37 -1.77 1.94
N ASN A 286 -9.32 -1.30 3.19
CA ASN A 286 -8.71 -0.02 3.53
C ASN A 286 -8.13 0.00 4.96
N PRO A 287 -7.19 0.93 5.25
CA PRO A 287 -6.52 1.03 6.54
C PRO A 287 -7.45 1.37 7.72
N GLY A 288 -8.58 2.04 7.46
CA GLY A 288 -9.56 2.37 8.50
C GLY A 288 -10.27 1.13 9.04
N LEU A 289 -10.75 0.25 8.14
CA LEU A 289 -11.33 -1.04 8.53
C LEU A 289 -10.27 -1.95 9.16
N PHE A 290 -9.05 -1.99 8.63
CA PHE A 290 -7.94 -2.68 9.28
C PHE A 290 -7.78 -2.25 10.75
N ALA A 291 -7.78 -0.95 11.02
CA ALA A 291 -7.60 -0.43 12.38
C ALA A 291 -8.77 -0.82 13.30
N THR A 292 -10.02 -0.72 12.84
CA THR A 292 -11.20 -1.18 13.58
C THR A 292 -11.05 -2.64 13.99
N ASN A 293 -10.66 -3.45 13.03
CA ASN A 293 -10.50 -4.88 13.12
C ASN A 293 -9.39 -5.29 14.08
N TRP A 294 -8.16 -4.82 13.87
CA TRP A 294 -7.04 -5.11 14.74
C TRP A 294 -7.27 -4.65 16.19
N ASN A 295 -7.94 -3.52 16.41
CA ASN A 295 -8.24 -3.04 17.75
C ASN A 295 -9.32 -3.88 18.46
N SER A 296 -10.17 -4.59 17.71
CA SER A 296 -11.18 -5.49 18.28
C SER A 296 -10.64 -6.86 18.69
N TYR A 297 -9.54 -7.31 18.07
CA TYR A 297 -8.93 -8.60 18.37
C TYR A 297 -8.40 -8.72 19.80
N SER A 298 -8.62 -9.89 20.39
CA SER A 298 -7.94 -10.32 21.61
C SER A 298 -6.43 -10.45 21.40
N GLN A 299 -5.65 -10.36 22.49
CA GLN A 299 -4.20 -10.54 22.41
C GLN A 299 -3.83 -11.94 21.86
N ALA A 300 -4.58 -12.98 22.23
CA ALA A 300 -4.36 -14.32 21.71
C ALA A 300 -4.47 -14.38 20.17
N SER A 301 -5.47 -13.72 19.58
CA SER A 301 -5.62 -13.64 18.12
C SER A 301 -4.50 -12.81 17.48
N LYS A 302 -4.11 -11.69 18.09
CA LYS A 302 -2.96 -10.88 17.64
C LYS A 302 -1.65 -11.66 17.64
N ASP A 303 -1.47 -12.56 18.60
CA ASP A 303 -0.26 -13.39 18.72
C ASP A 303 -0.22 -14.48 17.64
N LEU A 304 -1.36 -14.90 17.09
CA LEU A 304 -1.44 -15.87 15.98
C LEU A 304 -1.10 -15.27 14.62
N VAL A 305 -1.24 -13.95 14.45
CA VAL A 305 -0.92 -13.25 13.20
C VAL A 305 0.59 -13.05 13.11
N GLY A 306 1.24 -13.67 12.13
CA GLY A 306 2.67 -13.50 11.84
C GLY A 306 2.94 -12.26 10.98
N GLN A 307 2.06 -11.97 10.03
CA GLN A 307 2.16 -10.83 9.10
C GLN A 307 0.86 -10.03 9.03
N MET A 308 0.99 -8.71 8.95
CA MET A 308 -0.15 -7.81 8.71
C MET A 308 -0.31 -7.51 7.23
N ASN A 309 -1.51 -7.70 6.70
CA ASN A 309 -1.89 -7.39 5.32
C ASN A 309 -2.98 -6.31 5.30
N VAL A 310 -2.83 -5.31 4.41
CA VAL A 310 -3.79 -4.21 4.23
C VAL A 310 -3.85 -3.74 2.78
N HIS A 311 -5.04 -3.39 2.30
CA HIS A 311 -5.24 -2.77 1.00
C HIS A 311 -5.35 -1.25 1.12
N THR A 312 -5.24 -0.55 -0.01
CA THR A 312 -5.29 0.93 -0.03
C THR A 312 -6.26 1.52 -1.03
N TYR A 313 -7.33 0.79 -1.37
CA TYR A 313 -8.43 1.31 -2.17
C TYR A 313 -9.09 2.53 -1.52
N GLY A 314 -9.21 2.51 -0.19
CA GLY A 314 -9.38 3.71 0.64
C GLY A 314 -8.07 4.04 1.35
N THR A 315 -7.71 5.32 1.45
CA THR A 315 -6.38 5.73 1.94
C THR A 315 -6.39 6.38 3.33
N GLY A 316 -7.58 6.60 3.90
CA GLY A 316 -7.71 7.13 5.26
C GLY A 316 -7.08 6.19 6.28
N GLN A 317 -6.33 6.73 7.23
CA GLN A 317 -5.68 6.01 8.33
C GLN A 317 -4.47 5.11 7.99
N ARG A 318 -3.79 5.30 6.85
CA ARG A 318 -2.53 4.56 6.57
C ARG A 318 -1.51 4.65 7.72
N THR A 319 -1.30 5.84 8.28
CA THR A 319 -0.36 6.00 9.40
C THR A 319 -0.78 5.27 10.68
N THR A 320 -2.09 5.06 10.88
CA THR A 320 -2.59 4.22 11.98
C THR A 320 -2.10 2.79 11.81
N VAL A 321 -2.23 2.21 10.62
CA VAL A 321 -1.83 0.82 10.34
C VAL A 321 -0.32 0.62 10.49
N ARG A 322 0.48 1.56 9.98
CA ARG A 322 1.94 1.59 10.22
C ARG A 322 2.26 1.51 11.71
N ASP A 323 1.61 2.36 12.51
CA ASP A 323 1.92 2.49 13.94
C ASP A 323 1.48 1.24 14.72
N LEU A 324 0.35 0.62 14.34
CA LEU A 324 -0.09 -0.67 14.87
C LEU A 324 0.91 -1.81 14.55
N ALA A 325 1.39 -1.89 13.31
CA ALA A 325 2.38 -2.89 12.91
C ALA A 325 3.73 -2.72 13.64
N LYS A 326 4.11 -1.48 13.93
CA LYS A 326 5.29 -1.17 14.74
C LYS A 326 5.14 -1.57 16.20
N ALA A 327 4.00 -1.25 16.81
CA ALA A 327 3.71 -1.63 18.18
C ALA A 327 3.67 -3.15 18.36
N ALA A 328 3.04 -3.85 17.43
CA ALA A 328 2.92 -5.31 17.45
C ALA A 328 4.22 -6.05 17.06
N ASP A 329 5.24 -5.31 16.62
CA ASP A 329 6.48 -5.83 16.06
C ASP A 329 6.31 -6.81 14.90
N LYS A 330 5.35 -6.54 14.02
CA LYS A 330 5.02 -7.41 12.87
C LYS A 330 5.43 -6.80 11.53
N PRO A 331 5.79 -7.63 10.52
CA PRO A 331 5.88 -7.18 9.13
C PRO A 331 4.50 -6.73 8.63
N LEU A 332 4.51 -5.73 7.75
CA LEU A 332 3.31 -5.16 7.13
C LEU A 332 3.48 -5.17 5.62
N TRP A 333 2.51 -5.73 4.90
CA TRP A 333 2.42 -5.64 3.45
C TRP A 333 1.28 -4.70 3.06
N MET A 334 1.54 -3.87 2.05
CA MET A 334 0.47 -3.36 1.21
C MET A 334 0.15 -4.50 0.24
N SER A 335 -0.85 -5.31 0.57
CA SER A 335 -1.06 -6.65 -0.01
C SER A 335 -1.94 -6.64 -1.26
N GLU A 336 -2.64 -5.55 -1.52
CA GLU A 336 -3.44 -5.40 -2.72
C GLU A 336 -3.81 -3.93 -2.98
N VAL A 337 -3.50 -3.44 -4.18
CA VAL A 337 -4.19 -2.30 -4.77
C VAL A 337 -3.99 -2.30 -6.28
N GLU A 338 -4.96 -1.71 -6.97
CA GLU A 338 -4.89 -1.32 -8.37
C GLU A 338 -5.90 -0.18 -8.58
N GLY A 339 -6.05 0.38 -9.78
CA GLY A 339 -7.07 1.40 -10.01
C GLY A 339 -7.11 2.00 -11.41
N ASP A 340 -8.15 2.78 -11.68
CA ASP A 340 -8.46 3.29 -13.02
C ASP A 340 -7.73 4.59 -13.39
N TRP A 341 -7.56 5.49 -12.40
CA TRP A 341 -7.06 6.88 -12.50
C TRP A 341 -7.07 7.50 -13.92
N GLY A 342 -8.03 8.36 -14.23
CA GLY A 342 -8.06 9.02 -15.54
C GLY A 342 -9.48 9.30 -15.98
N ASP A 343 -9.70 9.30 -17.28
CA ASP A 343 -11.05 9.42 -17.86
C ASP A 343 -11.20 8.43 -19.02
N GLY A 344 -11.45 7.16 -18.69
CA GLY A 344 -11.64 6.09 -19.65
C GLY A 344 -10.36 5.34 -20.02
N GLN A 345 -10.51 4.35 -20.90
CA GLN A 345 -9.39 3.51 -21.35
C GLN A 345 -8.39 4.32 -22.18
N SER A 346 -7.12 4.27 -21.78
CA SER A 346 -6.01 4.80 -22.55
C SER A 346 -4.74 3.98 -22.37
N PHE A 347 -3.96 3.82 -23.44
CA PHE A 347 -2.66 3.15 -23.40
C PHE A 347 -1.49 4.15 -23.41
N THR A 348 -1.77 5.43 -23.61
CA THR A 348 -0.75 6.48 -23.81
C THR A 348 -0.95 7.71 -22.91
N ASP A 349 -2.11 7.88 -22.30
CA ASP A 349 -2.35 8.98 -21.35
C ASP A 349 -1.55 8.73 -20.07
N MET A 350 -0.83 9.75 -19.60
CA MET A 350 -0.02 9.66 -18.38
C MET A 350 -0.85 9.70 -17.09
N ARG A 351 -2.12 10.15 -17.12
CA ARG A 351 -2.96 10.25 -15.91
C ARG A 351 -3.10 8.91 -15.14
N PRO A 352 -3.38 7.76 -15.80
CA PRO A 352 -3.32 6.45 -15.15
C PRO A 352 -1.99 6.17 -14.47
N GLY A 353 -0.88 6.30 -15.23
CA GLY A 353 0.46 6.03 -14.73
C GLY A 353 0.86 6.92 -13.55
N LEU A 354 0.50 8.20 -13.59
CA LEU A 354 0.77 9.17 -12.52
C LEU A 354 -0.08 8.89 -11.28
N GLY A 355 -1.34 8.48 -11.46
CA GLY A 355 -2.23 8.10 -10.36
C GLY A 355 -1.69 6.92 -9.56
N LEU A 356 -1.32 5.83 -10.26
CA LEU A 356 -0.68 4.67 -9.63
C LEU A 356 0.67 5.04 -8.99
N ALA A 357 1.52 5.80 -9.69
CA ALA A 357 2.82 6.19 -9.15
C ALA A 357 2.70 7.01 -7.86
N GLN A 358 1.74 7.93 -7.80
CA GLN A 358 1.46 8.73 -6.60
C GLN A 358 0.88 7.86 -5.47
N GLN A 359 0.04 6.88 -5.79
CA GLN A 359 -0.45 5.88 -4.83
C GLN A 359 0.72 5.12 -4.20
N ILE A 360 1.62 4.55 -5.02
CA ILE A 360 2.82 3.83 -4.55
C ILE A 360 3.68 4.74 -3.64
N VAL A 361 3.96 5.98 -4.06
CA VAL A 361 4.71 6.94 -3.23
C VAL A 361 4.08 7.14 -1.85
N ASN A 362 2.76 7.31 -1.81
CA ASN A 362 2.05 7.53 -0.55
C ASN A 362 2.04 6.28 0.31
N ASP A 363 1.81 5.09 -0.26
CA ASP A 363 1.83 3.83 0.47
C ASP A 363 3.22 3.58 1.09
N LEU A 364 4.30 3.71 0.31
CA LEU A 364 5.66 3.49 0.80
C LEU A 364 6.03 4.46 1.95
N ARG A 365 5.57 5.71 1.87
CA ARG A 365 5.87 6.76 2.85
C ARG A 365 5.00 6.67 4.11
N GLU A 366 3.73 6.32 3.96
CA GLU A 366 2.73 6.40 5.05
C GLU A 366 2.50 5.06 5.74
N LEU A 367 2.48 3.94 5.00
CA LEU A 367 2.38 2.59 5.58
C LEU A 367 3.73 2.06 6.05
N GLU A 368 4.82 2.45 5.39
CA GLU A 368 6.15 1.85 5.59
C GLU A 368 6.14 0.30 5.44
N PRO A 369 5.61 -0.24 4.32
CA PRO A 369 5.44 -1.68 4.18
C PRO A 369 6.75 -2.37 3.80
N LYS A 370 6.89 -3.64 4.17
CA LYS A 370 7.99 -4.50 3.71
C LYS A 370 7.80 -4.99 2.28
N ALA A 371 6.56 -5.07 1.79
CA ALA A 371 6.25 -5.40 0.41
C ALA A 371 5.07 -4.58 -0.11
N TRP A 372 5.02 -4.39 -1.43
CA TRP A 372 3.92 -3.74 -2.12
C TRP A 372 3.44 -4.65 -3.26
N VAL A 373 2.17 -5.04 -3.22
CA VAL A 373 1.61 -6.09 -4.07
C VAL A 373 0.45 -5.53 -4.89
N PHE A 374 0.55 -5.65 -6.21
CA PHE A 374 -0.56 -5.41 -7.12
C PHE A 374 -1.72 -6.36 -6.82
N TRP A 375 -2.95 -5.91 -7.07
CA TRP A 375 -4.09 -6.82 -7.21
C TRP A 375 -3.90 -7.76 -8.39
N GLN A 376 -4.36 -7.34 -9.57
CA GLN A 376 -4.12 -8.02 -10.83
C GLN A 376 -3.64 -6.98 -11.86
N PRO A 377 -2.37 -7.02 -12.26
CA PRO A 377 -1.86 -6.15 -13.31
C PRO A 377 -2.45 -6.50 -14.67
N VAL A 378 -2.86 -7.76 -14.88
CA VAL A 378 -3.43 -8.23 -16.15
C VAL A 378 -4.95 -8.23 -16.05
N GLU A 379 -5.60 -7.50 -16.93
CA GLU A 379 -7.05 -7.30 -16.92
C GLU A 379 -7.68 -7.60 -18.29
N ASP A 380 -8.94 -8.02 -18.28
CA ASP A 380 -9.72 -8.27 -19.49
C ASP A 380 -9.92 -6.97 -20.29
N TYR A 381 -9.38 -6.96 -21.50
CA TYR A 381 -9.57 -5.88 -22.45
C TYR A 381 -11.05 -5.60 -22.73
N ASP A 382 -11.88 -6.64 -22.78
CA ASP A 382 -13.30 -6.49 -23.11
C ASP A 382 -14.10 -5.82 -21.98
N ASN A 383 -13.69 -6.00 -20.73
CA ASN A 383 -14.23 -5.26 -19.59
C ASN A 383 -13.78 -3.80 -19.59
N MET A 384 -12.53 -3.57 -20.00
CA MET A 384 -11.89 -2.26 -19.94
C MET A 384 -12.16 -1.36 -21.14
N LYS A 385 -12.63 -1.88 -22.28
CA LYS A 385 -12.96 -1.03 -23.43
C LYS A 385 -14.23 -0.20 -23.19
N PRO A 386 -14.42 0.93 -23.90
CA PRO A 386 -15.67 1.69 -23.87
C PRO A 386 -16.90 0.80 -24.16
N GLY A 387 -17.89 0.86 -23.26
CA GLY A 387 -19.09 0.04 -23.33
C GLY A 387 -18.95 -1.37 -22.73
N GLY A 388 -17.78 -1.71 -22.19
CA GLY A 388 -17.57 -2.89 -21.33
C GLY A 388 -18.21 -2.66 -19.95
N GLU A 389 -17.40 -2.61 -18.89
CA GLU A 389 -17.91 -2.35 -17.54
C GLU A 389 -18.30 -0.87 -17.31
N SER A 390 -17.79 0.04 -18.15
CA SER A 390 -18.07 1.47 -18.08
C SER A 390 -18.27 2.07 -19.47
N ALA A 391 -19.07 3.14 -19.56
CA ALA A 391 -19.33 3.83 -20.83
C ALA A 391 -18.06 4.36 -21.50
N LYS A 392 -17.05 4.76 -20.70
CA LYS A 392 -15.77 5.30 -21.21
C LYS A 392 -14.63 4.26 -21.21
N GLY A 393 -14.90 3.05 -20.71
CA GLY A 393 -13.85 2.06 -20.44
C GLY A 393 -13.03 2.40 -19.20
N GLY A 394 -11.87 1.77 -19.06
CA GLY A 394 -10.95 1.96 -17.95
C GLY A 394 -9.58 1.33 -18.14
N ASN A 395 -8.72 1.55 -17.16
CA ASN A 395 -7.35 1.10 -17.04
C ASN A 395 -7.11 0.39 -15.70
N TRP A 396 -8.05 -0.39 -15.15
CA TRP A 396 -7.79 -1.16 -13.92
C TRP A 396 -6.52 -2.04 -14.05
N GLY A 397 -6.38 -2.96 -15.00
CA GLY A 397 -5.08 -3.61 -15.22
C GLY A 397 -4.05 -2.68 -15.89
N SER A 398 -2.77 -2.80 -15.52
CA SER A 398 -1.64 -2.17 -16.22
C SER A 398 -1.32 -2.85 -17.57
N ILE A 399 -1.74 -4.10 -17.72
CA ILE A 399 -1.66 -4.94 -18.91
C ILE A 399 -3.10 -5.38 -19.25
N GLN A 400 -3.48 -5.33 -20.52
CA GLN A 400 -4.81 -5.74 -20.99
C GLN A 400 -4.71 -6.73 -22.15
N LEU A 401 -5.52 -7.78 -22.11
CA LEU A 401 -5.78 -8.70 -23.23
C LEU A 401 -7.21 -9.24 -23.12
N PRO A 402 -7.83 -9.72 -24.21
CA PRO A 402 -9.15 -10.35 -24.10
C PRO A 402 -9.08 -11.61 -23.24
N PHE A 403 -9.98 -11.75 -22.26
CA PHE A 403 -10.11 -13.00 -21.49
C PHE A 403 -10.96 -14.06 -22.21
N SER A 404 -11.35 -13.77 -23.45
CA SER A 404 -12.08 -14.66 -24.36
C SER A 404 -11.18 -15.45 -25.31
N CYS A 405 -9.85 -15.36 -25.19
CA CYS A 405 -8.93 -16.06 -26.07
C CYS A 405 -8.99 -17.58 -25.88
N THR A 406 -8.70 -18.30 -26.97
CA THR A 406 -8.78 -19.76 -27.07
C THR A 406 -7.41 -20.36 -27.40
N SER A 407 -7.31 -21.69 -27.33
CA SER A 407 -6.09 -22.42 -27.72
C SER A 407 -5.67 -22.27 -29.18
N LYS A 408 -6.53 -21.71 -30.05
CA LYS A 408 -6.25 -21.46 -31.48
C LYS A 408 -5.73 -20.05 -31.74
N ASP A 409 -5.77 -19.18 -30.74
CA ASP A 409 -5.35 -17.79 -30.90
C ASP A 409 -3.83 -17.63 -31.00
N THR A 410 -3.43 -16.46 -31.48
CA THR A 410 -2.03 -16.03 -31.57
C THR A 410 -1.90 -14.64 -30.95
N LEU A 411 -0.68 -14.13 -30.81
CA LEU A 411 -0.47 -12.72 -30.41
C LEU A 411 -1.12 -11.70 -31.35
N LYS A 412 -1.53 -12.10 -32.56
CA LYS A 412 -2.26 -11.24 -33.50
C LYS A 412 -3.77 -11.21 -33.19
N SER A 413 -4.37 -12.35 -32.85
CA SER A 413 -5.81 -12.44 -32.54
C SER A 413 -6.13 -12.23 -31.06
N CYS A 414 -5.15 -12.44 -30.18
CA CYS A 414 -5.18 -12.16 -28.75
C CYS A 414 -4.06 -11.16 -28.39
N PRO A 415 -4.19 -9.88 -28.79
CA PRO A 415 -3.17 -8.87 -28.55
C PRO A 415 -3.05 -8.52 -27.06
N ILE A 416 -1.83 -8.25 -26.63
CA ILE A 416 -1.50 -7.78 -25.28
C ILE A 416 -1.11 -6.30 -25.37
N PHE A 417 -1.79 -5.47 -24.58
CA PHE A 417 -1.55 -4.04 -24.46
C PHE A 417 -0.99 -3.70 -23.09
N THR A 418 0.00 -2.81 -23.02
CA THR A 418 0.48 -2.20 -21.78
C THR A 418 0.07 -0.73 -21.77
N ASN A 419 -0.41 -0.21 -20.66
CA ASN A 419 -0.67 1.23 -20.51
C ASN A 419 0.43 1.91 -19.68
N THR A 420 0.31 3.22 -19.48
CA THR A 420 1.32 4.03 -18.78
C THR A 420 1.53 3.62 -17.33
N LYS A 421 0.58 2.91 -16.68
CA LYS A 421 0.80 2.33 -15.34
C LYS A 421 1.85 1.25 -15.34
N PHE A 422 1.89 0.41 -16.38
CA PHE A 422 2.95 -0.58 -16.52
C PHE A 422 4.31 0.10 -16.58
N ASP A 423 4.40 1.19 -17.36
CA ASP A 423 5.65 1.90 -17.55
C ASP A 423 6.10 2.66 -16.29
N THR A 424 5.18 3.37 -15.62
CA THR A 424 5.51 4.11 -14.39
C THR A 424 5.75 3.20 -13.20
N ALA A 425 5.09 2.04 -13.11
CA ALA A 425 5.38 1.04 -12.08
C ALA A 425 6.84 0.57 -12.14
N ARG A 426 7.39 0.41 -13.36
CA ARG A 426 8.80 -0.01 -13.54
C ARG A 426 9.81 0.97 -12.96
N ASN A 427 9.48 2.26 -12.88
CA ASN A 427 10.33 3.23 -12.18
C ASN A 427 10.54 2.85 -10.71
N PHE A 428 9.56 2.23 -10.07
CA PHE A 428 9.66 1.75 -8.69
C PHE A 428 10.33 0.38 -8.64
N THR A 429 9.80 -0.59 -9.38
CA THR A 429 10.28 -1.98 -9.28
C THR A 429 11.74 -2.16 -9.72
N HIS A 430 12.24 -1.32 -10.63
CA HIS A 430 13.63 -1.36 -11.08
C HIS A 430 14.61 -0.57 -10.20
N PHE A 431 14.13 0.34 -9.35
CA PHE A 431 15.00 1.25 -8.59
C PHE A 431 14.91 1.07 -7.07
N ILE A 432 13.79 0.59 -6.55
CA ILE A 432 13.64 0.16 -5.16
C ILE A 432 13.56 -1.36 -5.18
N LYS A 433 14.67 -2.04 -4.91
CA LYS A 433 14.83 -3.47 -5.15
C LYS A 433 14.65 -4.30 -3.89
N PRO A 434 14.34 -5.59 -4.01
CA PRO A 434 14.42 -6.53 -2.88
C PRO A 434 15.77 -6.44 -2.15
N GLY A 435 15.71 -6.24 -0.84
CA GLY A 435 16.85 -6.08 0.05
C GLY A 435 17.34 -4.65 0.25
N ASP A 436 16.84 -3.68 -0.52
CA ASP A 436 17.02 -2.25 -0.21
C ASP A 436 16.27 -1.91 1.09
N SER A 437 16.52 -0.73 1.66
CA SER A 437 15.79 -0.26 2.84
C SER A 437 15.18 1.10 2.55
N LEU A 438 13.86 1.20 2.59
CA LEU A 438 13.14 2.45 2.44
C LEU A 438 13.62 3.46 3.51
N ILE A 439 13.70 4.73 3.12
CA ILE A 439 14.12 5.83 4.00
C ILE A 439 13.11 6.97 3.95
N LYS A 440 13.10 7.77 5.02
CA LYS A 440 12.34 9.02 5.04
C LYS A 440 12.77 9.95 3.90
N VAL A 441 11.79 10.67 3.37
CA VAL A 441 11.94 11.80 2.45
C VAL A 441 11.01 12.93 2.89
N ASP A 442 11.37 14.18 2.65
CA ASP A 442 10.60 15.37 3.03
C ASP A 442 9.64 15.88 1.93
N ASP A 443 9.51 15.15 0.83
CA ASP A 443 8.65 15.48 -0.31
C ASP A 443 7.56 14.42 -0.50
N THR A 444 6.31 14.87 -0.65
CA THR A 444 5.15 13.98 -0.77
C THR A 444 4.98 13.37 -2.17
N SER A 445 5.77 13.82 -3.14
CA SER A 445 5.81 13.28 -4.50
C SER A 445 6.99 12.33 -4.71
N SER A 446 7.71 11.96 -3.64
CA SER A 446 8.91 11.13 -3.72
C SER A 446 8.87 9.95 -2.77
N ALA A 447 9.55 8.87 -3.15
CA ALA A 447 9.93 7.75 -2.27
C ALA A 447 11.40 7.42 -2.48
N ALA A 448 12.12 7.00 -1.44
CA ALA A 448 13.54 6.68 -1.54
C ALA A 448 13.94 5.46 -0.72
N ALA A 449 15.04 4.83 -1.12
CA ALA A 449 15.64 3.71 -0.44
C ALA A 449 17.16 3.81 -0.44
N VAL A 450 17.80 3.30 0.61
CA VAL A 450 19.23 2.96 0.59
C VAL A 450 19.38 1.58 -0.03
N THR A 451 20.30 1.46 -0.97
CA THR A 451 20.60 0.20 -1.65
C THR A 451 21.04 -0.89 -0.66
N LYS A 452 20.75 -2.16 -0.97
CA LYS A 452 21.08 -3.34 -0.14
C LYS A 452 22.53 -3.39 0.38
N ASP A 453 23.50 -2.92 -0.41
CA ASP A 453 24.92 -2.91 -0.05
C ASP A 453 25.33 -1.69 0.80
N GLY A 454 24.43 -0.72 0.98
CA GLY A 454 24.64 0.51 1.74
C GLY A 454 25.54 1.55 1.07
N LYS A 455 25.85 1.39 -0.23
CA LYS A 455 26.83 2.24 -0.96
C LYS A 455 26.19 3.20 -1.97
N GLY A 456 24.87 3.23 -2.00
CA GLY A 456 24.08 4.14 -2.82
C GLY A 456 22.65 4.28 -2.31
N ALA A 457 21.89 5.10 -3.01
CA ALA A 457 20.48 5.31 -2.76
C ALA A 457 19.71 5.38 -4.08
N SER A 458 18.42 5.14 -4.02
CA SER A 458 17.48 5.32 -5.12
C SER A 458 16.37 6.24 -4.66
N LEU A 459 15.89 7.09 -5.56
CA LEU A 459 14.71 7.93 -5.32
C LEU A 459 13.81 7.89 -6.55
N VAL A 460 12.50 7.79 -6.37
CA VAL A 460 11.51 7.89 -7.45
C VAL A 460 10.64 9.12 -7.16
N HIS A 461 10.53 10.01 -8.13
CA HIS A 461 9.78 11.28 -8.05
C HIS A 461 8.67 11.33 -9.09
N VAL A 462 7.49 11.76 -8.67
CA VAL A 462 6.32 11.96 -9.53
C VAL A 462 6.13 13.45 -9.80
N ASN A 463 6.17 13.86 -11.07
CA ASN A 463 5.71 15.18 -11.48
C ASN A 463 4.37 15.05 -12.20
N SER A 464 3.28 15.21 -11.47
CA SER A 464 1.92 15.17 -12.05
C SER A 464 1.50 16.49 -12.72
N THR A 465 2.31 17.54 -12.61
CA THR A 465 1.98 18.85 -13.17
C THR A 465 2.17 18.87 -14.69
N THR A 466 1.50 19.79 -15.37
CA THR A 466 1.62 20.00 -16.82
C THR A 466 2.86 20.83 -17.20
N ALA A 467 3.72 21.18 -16.24
CA ALA A 467 4.95 21.91 -16.46
C ALA A 467 6.16 21.09 -16.00
N PRO A 468 7.34 21.25 -16.64
CA PRO A 468 8.56 20.71 -16.09
C PRO A 468 8.88 21.36 -14.74
N ARG A 469 9.59 20.64 -13.87
CA ARG A 469 10.05 21.15 -12.58
C ARG A 469 11.49 20.72 -12.30
N THR A 470 12.27 21.58 -11.66
CA THR A 470 13.61 21.23 -11.22
C THR A 470 13.54 20.51 -9.88
N VAL A 471 14.11 19.31 -9.81
CA VAL A 471 14.30 18.55 -8.57
C VAL A 471 15.75 18.73 -8.14
N VAL A 472 15.95 19.29 -6.95
CA VAL A 472 17.25 19.39 -6.29
C VAL A 472 17.32 18.29 -5.24
N LEU A 473 18.14 17.26 -5.49
CA LEU A 473 18.43 16.23 -4.51
C LEU A 473 19.46 16.76 -3.52
N ASP A 474 19.06 16.93 -2.26
CA ASP A 474 19.94 17.27 -1.16
C ASP A 474 20.38 16.01 -0.42
N LEU A 475 21.64 15.61 -0.65
CA LEU A 475 22.23 14.40 -0.09
C LEU A 475 22.98 14.67 1.22
N SER A 476 22.85 15.88 1.80
CA SER A 476 23.56 16.28 3.02
C SER A 476 23.28 15.40 4.25
N ARG A 477 22.17 14.65 4.27
CA ARG A 477 21.86 13.70 5.34
C ARG A 477 22.70 12.41 5.30
N PHE A 478 23.43 12.16 4.21
CA PHE A 478 24.37 11.04 4.11
C PHE A 478 25.70 11.38 4.77
N GLY A 479 26.23 10.45 5.57
CA GLY A 479 27.46 10.68 6.33
C GLY A 479 28.73 10.72 5.48
N LYS A 480 28.71 10.07 4.33
CA LYS A 480 29.80 10.11 3.35
C LYS A 480 29.22 10.32 1.95
N ILE A 481 29.74 11.33 1.25
CA ILE A 481 29.50 11.61 -0.15
C ILE A 481 30.86 11.58 -0.86
N ASP A 482 31.05 10.65 -1.78
CA ASP A 482 32.28 10.53 -2.57
C ASP A 482 32.45 11.75 -3.49
N ARG A 483 33.70 12.17 -3.74
CA ARG A 483 34.01 13.25 -4.72
C ARG A 483 33.55 12.91 -6.14
N LYS A 484 33.40 11.62 -6.46
CA LYS A 484 32.87 11.10 -7.72
C LYS A 484 31.40 10.66 -7.62
N ALA A 485 30.68 11.06 -6.57
CA ALA A 485 29.27 10.74 -6.43
C ALA A 485 28.47 11.32 -7.62
N THR A 486 27.51 10.54 -8.10
CA THR A 486 26.68 10.89 -9.26
C THR A 486 25.24 10.51 -9.03
N VAL A 487 24.34 11.27 -9.63
CA VAL A 487 22.92 10.95 -9.76
C VAL A 487 22.64 10.67 -11.22
N THR A 488 22.07 9.50 -11.54
CA THR A 488 21.63 9.17 -12.90
C THR A 488 20.10 9.15 -12.95
N PRO A 489 19.46 10.15 -13.58
CA PRO A 489 18.02 10.16 -13.80
C PRO A 489 17.60 9.13 -14.87
N THR A 490 16.42 8.56 -14.71
CA THR A 490 15.75 7.68 -15.67
C THR A 490 14.28 8.06 -15.72
N VAL A 491 13.83 8.54 -16.87
CA VAL A 491 12.55 9.22 -17.03
C VAL A 491 11.54 8.30 -17.72
N THR A 492 10.32 8.29 -17.22
CA THR A 492 9.15 7.75 -17.90
C THR A 492 8.11 8.85 -18.04
N ASP A 493 7.71 9.13 -19.27
CA ASP A 493 6.69 10.11 -19.66
C ASP A 493 5.99 9.63 -20.94
N ALA A 494 5.25 10.54 -21.60
CA ALA A 494 4.54 10.21 -22.83
C ALA A 494 5.48 9.92 -24.02
N ASP A 495 6.72 10.41 -23.99
CA ASP A 495 7.69 10.31 -25.10
C ASP A 495 8.60 9.10 -24.97
N GLY A 496 8.76 8.55 -23.76
CA GLY A 496 9.57 7.37 -23.55
C GLY A 496 9.42 6.70 -22.18
N LYS A 497 9.88 5.46 -22.12
CA LYS A 497 9.73 4.56 -20.96
C LYS A 497 11.12 4.19 -20.45
N LEU A 498 11.40 4.48 -19.18
CA LEU A 498 12.72 4.26 -18.56
C LEU A 498 13.90 4.83 -19.38
N VAL A 499 13.75 6.02 -19.95
CA VAL A 499 14.79 6.69 -20.73
C VAL A 499 15.88 7.21 -19.77
N LYS A 500 17.01 6.50 -19.77
CA LYS A 500 18.18 6.86 -18.98
C LYS A 500 18.82 8.16 -19.49
N GLN A 501 19.05 9.09 -18.57
CA GLN A 501 19.66 10.39 -18.84
C GLN A 501 21.15 10.39 -18.50
N ALA A 502 21.83 11.47 -18.88
CA ALA A 502 23.22 11.69 -18.50
C ALA A 502 23.36 11.80 -16.97
N ALA A 503 24.45 11.26 -16.43
CA ALA A 503 24.73 11.35 -15.02
C ALA A 503 25.08 12.79 -14.62
N VAL A 504 24.42 13.29 -13.57
CA VAL A 504 24.69 14.58 -12.93
C VAL A 504 25.68 14.37 -11.80
N LYS A 505 26.75 15.15 -11.76
CA LYS A 505 27.73 15.12 -10.67
C LYS A 505 27.11 15.73 -9.40
N VAL A 506 27.38 15.12 -8.25
CA VAL A 506 27.05 15.73 -6.96
C VAL A 506 28.08 16.81 -6.63
N VAL A 507 27.61 18.03 -6.39
CA VAL A 507 28.41 19.20 -6.03
C VAL A 507 27.83 19.80 -4.76
N ASP A 508 28.67 20.03 -3.76
CA ASP A 508 28.26 20.54 -2.44
C ASP A 508 27.10 19.76 -1.80
N GLY A 509 27.15 18.44 -1.97
CA GLY A 509 26.12 17.52 -1.46
C GLY A 509 24.81 17.54 -2.24
N LYS A 510 24.73 18.26 -3.36
CA LYS A 510 23.50 18.42 -4.14
C LYS A 510 23.66 17.99 -5.60
N ALA A 511 22.56 17.57 -6.21
CA ALA A 511 22.46 17.37 -7.65
C ALA A 511 21.08 17.85 -8.13
N SER A 512 21.02 18.48 -9.29
CA SER A 512 19.78 19.04 -9.83
C SER A 512 19.47 18.44 -11.19
N PHE A 513 18.18 18.16 -11.42
CA PHE A 513 17.68 17.69 -12.71
C PHE A 513 16.27 18.23 -12.94
N THR A 514 16.00 18.72 -14.15
CA THR A 514 14.65 19.16 -14.53
C THR A 514 13.87 17.96 -15.04
N VAL A 515 12.90 17.50 -14.25
CA VAL A 515 11.99 16.42 -14.64
C VAL A 515 10.92 16.98 -15.59
N PRO A 516 10.55 16.26 -16.66
CA PRO A 516 9.49 16.71 -17.58
C PRO A 516 8.13 16.86 -16.89
N ALA A 517 7.23 17.59 -17.55
CA ALA A 517 5.81 17.57 -17.20
C ALA A 517 5.25 16.15 -17.24
N GLN A 518 4.28 15.84 -16.38
CA GLN A 518 3.55 14.56 -16.39
C GLN A 518 4.47 13.33 -16.48
N SER A 519 5.48 13.26 -15.61
CA SER A 519 6.52 12.23 -15.66
C SER A 519 6.74 11.55 -14.32
N VAL A 520 7.34 10.35 -14.37
CA VAL A 520 7.94 9.67 -13.23
C VAL A 520 9.43 9.52 -13.49
N THR A 521 10.26 10.04 -12.59
CA THR A 521 11.71 10.02 -12.74
C THR A 521 12.35 9.26 -11.57
N SER A 522 13.14 8.23 -11.90
CA SER A 522 13.96 7.51 -10.94
C SER A 522 15.39 8.03 -10.96
N PHE A 523 15.96 8.26 -9.79
CA PHE A 523 17.31 8.76 -9.59
C PHE A 523 18.16 7.69 -8.92
N ALA A 524 19.10 7.11 -9.67
CA ALA A 524 20.11 6.22 -9.10
C ALA A 524 21.30 7.03 -8.57
N VAL A 525 21.49 7.03 -7.26
CA VAL A 525 22.53 7.77 -6.56
C VAL A 525 23.68 6.83 -6.19
N LYS A 526 24.88 7.09 -6.71
CA LYS A 526 26.09 6.32 -6.41
C LYS A 526 27.06 7.13 -5.57
N GLY A 527 27.77 6.46 -4.66
CA GLY A 527 28.84 7.08 -3.87
C GLY A 527 28.34 7.82 -2.62
N VAL A 528 27.16 7.47 -2.11
CA VAL A 528 26.63 7.97 -0.83
C VAL A 528 26.46 6.81 0.14
N SER A 529 26.76 7.03 1.43
CA SER A 529 26.63 5.99 2.46
C SER A 529 26.57 6.58 3.87
N GLY A 530 26.05 5.79 4.80
CA GLY A 530 25.96 6.14 6.22
C GLY A 530 25.03 7.32 6.51
N VAL A 531 24.93 7.68 7.79
CA VAL A 531 24.09 8.77 8.29
C VAL A 531 25.00 9.91 8.74
N ALA A 532 24.70 11.15 8.35
CA ALA A 532 25.44 12.31 8.81
C ALA A 532 25.24 12.50 10.33
N LYS A 533 26.26 13.01 11.03
CA LYS A 533 26.24 13.12 12.50
C LYS A 533 25.10 14.02 13.01
N ASP A 534 24.77 15.04 12.23
CA ASP A 534 23.69 16.01 12.45
C ASP A 534 22.35 15.58 11.81
N ALA A 535 22.34 14.49 11.04
CA ALA A 535 21.13 13.84 10.56
C ALA A 535 20.52 12.86 11.56
N SER A 536 21.21 12.52 12.65
CA SER A 536 20.63 11.69 13.71
C SER A 536 19.31 12.30 14.17
N LEU A 537 18.25 11.48 14.18
CA LEU A 537 16.90 11.88 14.60
C LEU A 537 16.93 12.65 15.92
N PHE A 538 17.73 12.14 16.87
CA PHE A 538 17.98 12.79 18.15
C PHE A 538 19.46 12.72 18.52
N SER A 539 19.92 13.75 19.21
CA SER A 539 21.29 13.89 19.71
C SER A 539 21.33 13.50 21.18
N LYS A 540 22.21 12.54 21.52
CA LYS A 540 22.38 12.06 22.89
C LYS A 540 22.62 13.23 23.86
N GLY A 541 21.88 13.22 24.98
CA GLY A 541 22.00 14.21 26.05
C GLY A 541 21.35 15.57 25.78
N LYS A 542 20.78 15.80 24.58
CA LYS A 542 20.08 17.05 24.25
C LYS A 542 18.61 17.01 24.70
N ALA A 543 18.09 18.18 25.03
CA ALA A 543 16.70 18.39 25.41
C ALA A 543 15.87 18.80 24.19
N TYR A 544 14.60 18.40 24.20
CA TYR A 544 13.63 18.60 23.13
C TYR A 544 12.30 19.07 23.71
N SER A 545 11.57 19.88 22.96
CA SER A 545 10.17 20.20 23.20
C SER A 545 9.29 19.36 22.29
N LEU A 546 8.17 18.86 22.82
CA LEU A 546 7.11 18.20 22.06
C LEU A 546 5.96 19.17 21.89
N THR A 547 5.68 19.62 20.68
CA THR A 547 4.64 20.61 20.39
C THR A 547 3.52 19.99 19.58
N GLY A 548 2.30 20.01 20.09
CA GLY A 548 1.13 19.43 19.42
C GLY A 548 0.83 20.16 18.12
N VAL A 549 0.65 19.43 17.02
CA VAL A 549 0.35 20.00 15.70
C VAL A 549 -1.01 20.71 15.69
N GLN A 550 -1.97 20.21 16.47
CA GLN A 550 -3.32 20.73 16.57
C GLN A 550 -3.43 22.09 17.29
N SER A 551 -2.51 22.39 18.22
CA SER A 551 -2.62 23.54 19.13
C SER A 551 -1.41 24.47 19.11
N ASN A 552 -0.29 24.02 18.56
CA ASN A 552 1.03 24.66 18.69
C ASN A 552 1.49 24.87 20.15
N LYS A 553 0.97 24.07 21.09
CA LYS A 553 1.33 24.10 22.51
C LYS A 553 2.26 22.95 22.87
N ALA A 554 3.12 23.17 23.86
CA ALA A 554 4.13 22.22 24.30
C ALA A 554 3.58 21.26 25.37
N VAL A 555 3.94 19.99 25.28
CA VAL A 555 3.75 19.01 26.36
C VAL A 555 4.51 19.50 27.59
N THR A 556 3.78 19.65 28.68
CA THR A 556 4.23 20.23 29.93
C THR A 556 3.89 19.29 31.09
N LEU A 557 4.88 19.02 31.93
CA LEU A 557 4.67 18.33 33.20
C LEU A 557 3.80 19.20 34.13
N GLY A 558 2.69 18.65 34.59
CA GLY A 558 1.76 19.32 35.51
C GLY A 558 2.39 19.58 36.88
N ALA A 559 1.79 20.51 37.63
CA ALA A 559 2.29 20.91 38.95
C ALA A 559 2.34 19.77 39.98
N ASN A 560 1.54 18.70 39.78
CA ASN A 560 1.59 17.48 40.60
C ASN A 560 2.80 16.56 40.28
N GLY A 561 3.65 16.94 39.32
CA GLY A 561 4.83 16.18 38.92
C GLY A 561 4.56 14.84 38.25
N THR A 562 3.30 14.57 37.87
CA THR A 562 2.87 13.26 37.34
C THR A 562 2.05 13.37 36.05
N SER A 563 1.07 14.28 35.99
CA SER A 563 0.20 14.42 34.81
C SER A 563 0.85 15.25 33.72
N LEU A 564 0.39 15.06 32.49
CA LEU A 564 0.85 15.82 31.32
C LEU A 564 -0.27 16.68 30.76
N THR A 565 0.07 17.91 30.39
CA THR A 565 -0.85 18.86 29.77
C THR A 565 -0.18 19.57 28.60
N ILE A 566 -0.95 20.22 27.73
CA ILE A 566 -0.40 21.16 26.76
C ILE A 566 -0.49 22.60 27.29
N ASN A 567 0.60 23.34 27.20
CA ASN A 567 0.64 24.77 27.54
C ASN A 567 1.47 25.58 26.54
N SER A 568 1.29 26.89 26.54
CA SER A 568 2.15 27.81 25.78
C SER A 568 3.63 27.56 26.06
N ALA A 569 4.44 27.55 25.00
CA ALA A 569 5.87 27.29 25.12
C ALA A 569 6.55 28.38 25.95
N ASN A 570 7.23 27.97 27.01
CA ASN A 570 7.96 28.87 27.91
C ASN A 570 9.44 28.45 28.10
N GLY A 571 9.85 27.31 27.52
CA GLY A 571 11.23 26.82 27.57
C GLY A 571 11.67 26.24 28.92
N GLY A 572 10.78 26.22 29.92
CA GLY A 572 11.07 25.70 31.24
C GLY A 572 11.31 24.18 31.26
N VAL A 573 11.98 23.68 32.30
CA VAL A 573 12.36 22.26 32.44
C VAL A 573 11.17 21.31 32.36
N ALA A 574 9.98 21.75 32.78
CA ALA A 574 8.74 20.98 32.68
C ALA A 574 8.30 20.69 31.22
N GLN A 575 8.81 21.43 30.24
CA GLN A 575 8.54 21.27 28.80
C GLN A 575 9.70 20.61 28.04
N GLN A 576 10.74 20.17 28.75
CA GLN A 576 11.94 19.59 28.17
C GLN A 576 11.95 18.07 28.31
N TRP A 577 12.34 17.39 27.24
CA TRP A 577 12.41 15.93 27.16
C TRP A 577 13.73 15.51 26.54
N ARG A 578 14.43 14.56 27.15
CA ARG A 578 15.58 13.88 26.56
C ARG A 578 15.11 12.52 26.06
N LEU A 579 15.51 12.17 24.84
CA LEU A 579 15.19 10.88 24.25
C LEU A 579 16.39 9.96 24.40
N GLU A 580 16.23 8.91 25.18
CA GLU A 580 17.25 7.89 25.39
C GLU A 580 16.87 6.63 24.63
N GLN A 581 17.66 6.28 23.61
CA GLN A 581 17.46 5.03 22.87
C GLN A 581 17.73 3.84 23.79
N VAL A 582 16.78 2.90 23.86
CA VAL A 582 16.85 1.72 24.73
C VAL A 582 16.72 0.40 23.97
N TYR A 583 16.19 0.42 22.75
CA TYR A 583 16.06 -0.76 21.89
C TYR A 583 16.33 -0.44 20.43
N GLY A 584 16.82 -1.46 19.72
CA GLY A 584 17.25 -1.37 18.32
C GLY A 584 18.59 -0.64 18.21
N THR A 585 19.27 -0.84 17.08
CA THR A 585 20.55 -0.20 16.80
C THR A 585 20.43 0.88 15.73
N THR A 586 19.47 0.76 14.80
CA THR A 586 19.22 1.71 13.71
C THR A 586 17.76 1.66 13.24
N GLY A 587 17.24 2.75 12.67
CA GLY A 587 16.05 2.72 11.81
C GLY A 587 14.73 3.18 12.43
N ASN A 588 13.62 2.87 11.77
CA ASN A 588 12.25 3.28 12.10
C ASN A 588 11.57 2.45 13.22
N ARG A 589 12.28 1.43 13.76
CA ARG A 589 11.86 0.56 14.87
C ARG A 589 12.62 0.86 16.17
N LEU A 590 13.45 1.90 16.19
CA LEU A 590 14.12 2.35 17.41
C LEU A 590 13.11 2.70 18.49
N ARG A 591 13.40 2.30 19.73
CA ARG A 591 12.58 2.66 20.90
C ARG A 591 13.33 3.57 21.85
N TYR A 592 12.60 4.53 22.39
CA TYR A 592 13.13 5.57 23.24
C TYR A 592 12.40 5.62 24.57
N VAL A 593 13.12 5.98 25.63
CA VAL A 593 12.55 6.49 26.86
C VAL A 593 12.63 8.02 26.82
N PHE A 594 11.49 8.66 27.08
CA PHE A 594 11.40 10.12 27.17
C PHE A 594 11.62 10.54 28.62
N ALA A 595 12.83 10.99 28.93
CA ALA A 595 13.23 11.44 30.26
C ALA A 595 13.02 12.96 30.41
N ASN A 596 12.31 13.39 31.44
CA ASN A 596 12.19 14.80 31.80
C ASN A 596 13.28 15.16 32.83
N PRO A 597 14.05 16.24 32.63
CA PRO A 597 15.09 16.65 33.57
C PRO A 597 14.55 17.21 34.90
N ALA A 598 13.27 17.58 34.98
CA ALA A 598 12.63 17.90 36.25
C ALA A 598 12.57 16.62 37.11
N GLU A 599 13.36 16.59 38.19
CA GLU A 599 13.40 15.53 39.21
C GLU A 599 13.72 14.10 38.70
N GLY A 600 14.33 13.94 37.51
CA GLY A 600 14.72 12.62 36.99
C GLY A 600 13.52 11.72 36.70
N LYS A 601 12.51 12.25 35.98
CA LYS A 601 11.30 11.52 35.63
C LYS A 601 11.39 10.92 34.22
N ARG A 602 10.54 9.94 33.92
CA ARG A 602 10.32 9.38 32.58
C ARG A 602 8.83 9.31 32.24
N LEU A 603 8.53 9.36 30.94
CA LEU A 603 7.19 9.12 30.42
C LEU A 603 6.91 7.61 30.32
N ALA A 604 5.84 7.17 30.98
CA ALA A 604 5.34 5.81 30.91
C ALA A 604 3.82 5.79 30.72
N VAL A 605 3.27 4.65 30.30
CA VAL A 605 1.82 4.40 30.31
C VAL A 605 1.48 3.46 31.47
N ARG A 606 0.58 3.89 32.35
CA ARG A 606 0.08 3.10 33.49
C ARG A 606 -1.43 3.15 33.49
N ASN A 607 -2.08 1.98 33.45
CA ASN A 607 -3.53 1.87 33.34
C ASN A 607 -4.08 2.75 32.20
N ASP A 608 -3.46 2.68 31.02
CA ASP A 608 -3.77 3.47 29.82
C ASP A 608 -3.59 5.00 29.92
N VAL A 609 -3.07 5.51 31.04
CA VAL A 609 -2.80 6.94 31.25
C VAL A 609 -1.31 7.21 31.08
N PRO A 610 -0.90 8.21 30.28
CA PRO A 610 0.49 8.64 30.24
C PRO A 610 0.82 9.41 31.53
N VAL A 611 1.88 8.99 32.21
CA VAL A 611 2.35 9.59 33.45
C VAL A 611 3.85 9.86 33.40
N ALA A 612 4.27 10.90 34.10
CA ALA A 612 5.66 11.08 34.48
C ALA A 612 5.90 10.36 35.82
N GLU A 613 6.75 9.34 35.81
CA GLU A 613 7.15 8.59 37.00
C GLU A 613 8.66 8.76 37.25
N PRO A 614 9.18 8.50 38.47
CA PRO A 614 10.63 8.46 38.69
C PRO A 614 11.32 7.50 37.70
N ASP A 615 12.41 7.94 37.07
CA ASP A 615 13.22 7.08 36.19
C ASP A 615 14.16 6.21 37.04
N THR A 616 13.56 5.29 37.79
CA THR A 616 14.22 4.33 38.66
C THR A 616 13.70 2.92 38.35
N GLY A 617 14.57 1.90 38.45
CA GLY A 617 14.20 0.51 38.19
C GLY A 617 14.17 0.12 36.70
N THR A 618 13.67 -1.09 36.42
CA THR A 618 13.62 -1.66 35.06
C THR A 618 12.74 -0.83 34.13
N ARG A 619 13.21 -0.62 32.90
CA ARG A 619 12.46 0.01 31.80
C ARG A 619 11.67 -1.08 31.09
N ASP A 620 10.37 -1.17 31.37
CA ASP A 620 9.45 -2.09 30.71
C ASP A 620 8.91 -1.51 29.40
N ALA A 621 8.21 -2.32 28.59
CA ALA A 621 7.65 -1.88 27.31
C ALA A 621 6.68 -0.69 27.45
N ALA A 622 6.10 -0.46 28.62
CA ALA A 622 5.20 0.67 28.85
C ALA A 622 5.94 2.00 29.07
N THR A 623 7.26 1.96 29.29
CA THR A 623 8.15 3.13 29.26
C THR A 623 8.76 3.41 27.89
N GLU A 624 8.59 2.48 26.94
CA GLU A 624 9.20 2.54 25.62
C GLU A 624 8.26 3.16 24.58
N TRP A 625 8.84 4.04 23.76
CA TRP A 625 8.11 4.77 22.73
C TRP A 625 8.80 4.61 21.37
N ILE A 626 8.02 4.24 20.36
CA ILE A 626 8.44 4.19 18.96
C ILE A 626 7.99 5.50 18.32
N LEU A 627 8.89 6.14 17.57
CA LEU A 627 8.55 7.35 16.82
C LEU A 627 8.34 7.01 15.36
N SER A 628 7.25 7.50 14.79
CA SER A 628 6.99 7.37 13.34
C SER A 628 6.74 8.70 12.68
N THR A 629 7.11 8.83 11.40
CA THR A 629 6.92 10.06 10.62
C THR A 629 6.61 9.74 9.16
N THR A 630 5.87 10.61 8.50
CA THR A 630 5.69 10.60 7.04
C THR A 630 6.73 11.48 6.34
N GLY A 631 7.65 12.10 7.07
CA GLY A 631 8.68 12.99 6.52
C GLY A 631 8.34 14.48 6.57
N ASP A 632 7.12 14.84 6.93
CA ASP A 632 6.61 16.23 6.98
C ASP A 632 7.04 17.05 8.22
N GLY A 633 8.08 16.60 8.92
CA GLY A 633 8.59 17.26 10.13
C GLY A 633 7.77 17.00 11.40
N THR A 634 6.74 16.15 11.33
CA THR A 634 5.96 15.74 12.50
C THR A 634 6.11 14.26 12.82
N TRP A 635 5.77 13.89 14.05
CA TRP A 635 5.95 12.55 14.59
C TRP A 635 4.71 12.07 15.33
N THR A 636 4.40 10.78 15.22
CA THR A 636 3.58 10.07 16.20
C THR A 636 4.49 9.40 17.23
N LEU A 637 4.02 9.27 18.46
CA LEU A 637 4.72 8.58 19.55
C LEU A 637 3.86 7.37 19.95
N VAL A 638 4.28 6.18 19.55
CA VAL A 638 3.59 4.90 19.79
C VAL A 638 4.13 4.26 21.07
N ASN A 639 3.28 3.94 22.04
CA ASN A 639 3.71 3.20 23.21
C ASN A 639 3.91 1.71 22.87
N ALA A 640 5.05 1.14 23.25
CA ALA A 640 5.39 -0.23 22.86
C ALA A 640 4.57 -1.31 23.61
N ALA A 641 4.02 -1.02 24.79
CA ALA A 641 3.18 -1.98 25.52
C ALA A 641 1.72 -1.96 25.07
N THR A 642 1.15 -0.79 24.83
CA THR A 642 -0.29 -0.67 24.54
C THR A 642 -0.61 -0.50 23.06
N GLY A 643 0.38 -0.11 22.24
CA GLY A 643 0.18 0.28 20.84
C GLY A 643 -0.62 1.56 20.64
N ARG A 644 -0.98 2.26 21.73
CA ARG A 644 -1.68 3.55 21.67
C ARG A 644 -0.69 4.70 21.42
N LEU A 645 -1.20 5.77 20.81
CA LEU A 645 -0.42 6.98 20.54
C LEU A 645 -0.55 7.98 21.66
N LEU A 646 0.54 8.69 21.97
CA LEU A 646 0.47 9.92 22.77
C LEU A 646 -0.38 10.95 22.03
N GLU A 647 -1.39 11.50 22.70
CA GLU A 647 -2.33 12.42 22.08
C GLU A 647 -2.79 13.53 23.03
N VAL A 648 -3.54 14.50 22.50
CA VAL A 648 -4.33 15.42 23.32
C VAL A 648 -5.80 15.03 23.25
N GLY A 649 -6.36 14.70 24.41
CA GLY A 649 -7.71 14.16 24.55
C GLY A 649 -8.77 15.08 23.96
N GLY A 650 -9.70 14.49 23.21
CA GLY A 650 -10.79 15.23 22.56
C GLY A 650 -10.34 16.26 21.53
N GLN A 651 -9.09 16.18 21.05
CA GLN A 651 -8.46 17.17 20.17
C GLN A 651 -8.41 18.59 20.76
N ALA A 652 -8.41 18.71 22.08
CA ALA A 652 -8.41 19.99 22.76
C ALA A 652 -7.19 20.86 22.40
N THR A 653 -7.39 22.19 22.43
CA THR A 653 -6.38 23.18 22.07
C THR A 653 -6.14 24.24 23.16
N ASN A 654 -6.94 24.25 24.24
CA ASN A 654 -6.80 25.18 25.34
C ASN A 654 -5.60 24.85 26.25
N GLU A 655 -5.13 25.86 27.00
CA GLU A 655 -4.12 25.68 28.06
C GLU A 655 -4.59 24.65 29.10
N GLY A 656 -3.65 23.85 29.61
CA GLY A 656 -3.94 22.82 30.61
C GLY A 656 -4.70 21.60 30.09
N ALA A 657 -5.02 21.52 28.78
CA ALA A 657 -5.68 20.34 28.23
C ALA A 657 -4.81 19.09 28.42
N ALA A 658 -5.44 17.98 28.81
CA ALA A 658 -4.75 16.75 29.16
C ALA A 658 -4.10 16.09 27.94
N VAL A 659 -2.85 15.66 28.12
CA VAL A 659 -2.19 14.73 27.21
C VAL A 659 -2.54 13.31 27.69
N THR A 660 -3.07 12.49 26.79
CA THR A 660 -3.61 11.15 27.04
C THR A 660 -2.95 10.14 26.10
N THR A 661 -3.42 8.88 26.11
CA THR A 661 -3.15 7.95 25.02
C THR A 661 -4.44 7.44 24.41
N TRP A 662 -4.43 7.18 23.10
CA TRP A 662 -5.59 6.66 22.37
C TRP A 662 -5.20 5.80 21.19
N TYR A 663 -6.15 5.04 20.65
CA TYR A 663 -5.97 4.34 19.40
C TYR A 663 -5.59 5.31 18.28
N GLY A 664 -4.70 4.89 17.38
CA GLY A 664 -4.32 5.69 16.24
C GLY A 664 -5.56 6.05 15.39
N ASN A 665 -5.70 7.32 15.05
CA ASN A 665 -6.78 7.84 14.20
C ASN A 665 -6.25 8.77 13.10
N SER A 666 -4.92 8.90 12.99
CA SER A 666 -4.23 9.77 12.03
C SER A 666 -4.57 11.27 12.15
N GLY A 667 -5.15 11.68 13.28
CA GLY A 667 -5.52 13.04 13.60
C GLY A 667 -4.35 13.93 14.01
N ALA A 668 -4.50 15.24 13.83
CA ALA A 668 -3.47 16.22 14.18
C ALA A 668 -3.14 16.25 15.69
N ASN A 669 -4.09 15.85 16.54
CA ASN A 669 -3.91 15.78 17.99
C ASN A 669 -2.99 14.63 18.45
N GLN A 670 -2.64 13.71 17.56
CA GLN A 670 -1.69 12.61 17.79
C GLN A 670 -0.32 12.88 17.15
N ARG A 671 -0.14 14.07 16.57
CA ARG A 671 1.07 14.47 15.85
C ARG A 671 1.79 15.57 16.59
N TRP A 672 3.11 15.41 16.66
CA TRP A 672 4.00 16.25 17.46
C TRP A 672 5.14 16.79 16.60
N ARG A 673 5.41 18.09 16.70
CA ARG A 673 6.69 18.66 16.26
C ARG A 673 7.69 18.49 17.38
N ILE A 674 8.87 17.96 17.04
CA ILE A 674 9.94 17.74 18.00
C ILE A 674 11.08 18.69 17.65
N ALA A 675 11.34 19.65 18.53
CA ALA A 675 12.36 20.67 18.32
C ALA A 675 13.39 20.63 19.44
N ARG A 676 14.66 20.82 19.11
CA ARG A 676 15.73 20.90 20.10
C ARG A 676 15.59 22.19 20.93
N VAL A 677 15.70 22.05 22.24
CA VAL A 677 15.79 23.19 23.18
C VAL A 677 17.28 23.49 23.37
N ASN A 678 17.66 24.75 23.18
CA ASN A 678 19.07 25.17 23.25
C ASN A 678 19.58 25.24 24.68
#